data_AF-A0AAV9Z8G7-F1
#
_entry.id   AF-A0AAV9Z8G7-F1
#
_cell.length_a   1.000
_cell.length_b   1.000
_cell.length_c   1.000
_cell.angle_alpha   90.00
_cell.angle_beta   90.00
_cell.angle_gamma   90.00
#
_symmetry.space_group_name_H-M   'P 1'
#
loop_
_entity.id
_entity.type
_entity.pdbx_description
1 polymer ?
#
loop_
_entity_poly.entity_id
_entity_poly.type
_entity_poly.pdbx_seq_one_letter_code
_entity_poly.pdbx_strand_id
1 'polypeptide(L)'
;MTGRKWEINNAFPLAPPEETSKQGGFESDSSGSEPEDSLDEQNSLNQDGSENESEDEQKTRMVKDYADMSALAKALELFNFKGLFMQTERYTISGAANPCLEIEGIGSIGLPLSCGVAASFLAKSGGATLEVHSDKIRFQNFDWDAWLDKEAGRICSELAGRAVKPTYRLSSLVLESPGSEHVFPDLAPDCAARLVVYLPSSFTGGQLRCHHGVQSKAIDFYSESQFQTSMLAAYSAVHLVQDPITSGYRLSLLYDIVGTTQSIPPFPDMPHAASVLQQAVEEWIDDGDEEKDFTAYFLQWSYPMKKITTQSLCGSDALLVAHLKSFAEELDFRLYIVQVGLYQSRYGEYDGYSGEKWDEVDPRRVKDLEEYADPELRHTVVYAIDTEAVPVDIFGVDFGNDDESDDLYLNGQLTDTKPDSKYDLFDQERIRVDESYERTAILLVKNNRDDDMVWYPLQYAVSALQGSVSANPDVRENLLLRTLCEERPQKGWSGYQSNRAKFQKKDLEDVPRVLCKCACQWSDLDLLLTTLETYEVASNLALMGVDRCIVALRTFGWESLKDFFEKVVHKDESNVRRQELALQLGEVAKQTNETDFVAWTEAQPEVILHTLNRCCFAEIDWLLGLGTSHGAAFLRDTVYPQLQGQNLESDFWVHFIRKFKKHPISELLPSEFVDGCVSQAVNNLPAFPENITGSNLPPQRQLRKPNPRSIVDVLKLCAETENLEFCLRILNKMKLAAKRAQYSVECPPWKYYLELTSLLNAALDSEEASNSEVYYDYRPFFEETIPHILLGRTYAAPCPFSTENLATLVIAIKRGGGFAAFEESKPRAMLSGRDSQSVQKLTRYLIGSWRSQSEYRTELVKMLVRQAIDVFDMDALHQPASRDKAPVTIEDMIALLRFCFEVDARSELQHLLLHFVAPPTGISISQHVSQVLGPLMSPLHAYIAIQGLTLETPPFAKYSANIVKAYAATVMPQTPADIIGDVQIGCENPKCDECRILRVFFSDDDEQTMTLARAAKLREHIEKQLSLLPKTMGVTYKLIKSDHGAHKLEIVKAENLTASGLWAQNSKRGKDLLALLGDEATQRRIMGSNYGTVVAQISERRTSSAKRSQGDEDDEDESIPSAKKART
;
A
#
# COMPACT_ATOMS: atom_id res chain seq x y z
N MET A 1 18.86 51.96 -16.41
CA MET A 1 20.25 52.30 -16.06
C MET A 1 21.02 50.98 -16.17
N THR A 2 21.86 50.72 -17.18
CA THR A 2 23.24 51.21 -17.43
C THR A 2 24.24 50.73 -16.37
N GLY A 3 25.34 50.02 -16.65
CA GLY A 3 25.90 49.44 -17.90
C GLY A 3 25.81 47.89 -17.96
N ARG A 4 26.31 47.15 -18.96
CA ARG A 4 27.56 47.24 -19.77
C ARG A 4 28.84 47.24 -18.91
N LYS A 5 29.93 46.55 -19.27
CA LYS A 5 30.23 45.41 -20.18
C LYS A 5 31.74 45.15 -20.02
N TRP A 6 32.28 43.93 -20.18
CA TRP A 6 33.56 43.74 -20.88
C TRP A 6 33.85 42.26 -21.19
N GLU A 7 34.25 41.98 -22.44
CA GLU A 7 34.89 40.72 -22.86
C GLU A 7 36.43 40.84 -22.77
N ILE A 8 37.14 39.72 -22.90
CA ILE A 8 38.17 39.49 -23.95
C ILE A 8 38.70 38.03 -23.89
N ASN A 9 39.15 37.52 -25.04
CA ASN A 9 39.49 36.10 -25.31
C ASN A 9 41.00 35.80 -25.20
N ASN A 10 41.35 34.53 -25.48
CA ASN A 10 42.62 33.98 -26.02
C ASN A 10 43.65 33.44 -25.01
N ALA A 11 44.52 32.45 -25.34
CA ALA A 11 44.44 31.35 -26.33
C ALA A 11 45.69 30.42 -26.24
N PHE A 12 45.49 29.09 -26.10
CA PHE A 12 46.46 28.03 -26.45
C PHE A 12 47.89 28.11 -25.78
N PRO A 13 48.86 27.22 -26.07
CA PRO A 13 49.00 25.93 -25.37
C PRO A 13 50.44 25.67 -24.84
N LEU A 14 50.73 24.47 -24.31
CA LEU A 14 51.91 23.62 -24.63
C LEU A 14 52.11 22.46 -23.62
N ALA A 15 52.52 21.30 -24.15
CA ALA A 15 53.33 20.25 -23.47
C ALA A 15 54.76 20.30 -24.09
N PRO A 16 55.76 19.45 -23.78
CA PRO A 16 55.88 18.26 -22.90
C PRO A 16 57.10 18.46 -21.94
N PRO A 17 58.03 17.51 -21.59
CA PRO A 17 58.09 16.03 -21.68
C PRO A 17 58.56 15.30 -20.38
N GLU A 18 58.92 14.03 -20.56
CA GLU A 18 59.50 13.06 -19.60
C GLU A 18 60.93 13.40 -19.14
N GLU A 19 61.40 12.79 -18.03
CA GLU A 19 62.69 12.06 -17.99
C GLU A 19 62.84 11.15 -16.74
N THR A 20 63.84 10.26 -16.71
CA THR A 20 63.99 9.15 -15.73
C THR A 20 65.28 9.19 -14.90
N SER A 21 65.32 8.65 -13.67
CA SER A 21 66.53 8.01 -13.08
C SER A 21 66.23 7.19 -11.79
N LYS A 22 67.24 6.46 -11.28
CA LYS A 22 67.16 5.31 -10.33
C LYS A 22 67.81 5.56 -8.94
N GLN A 23 67.76 4.55 -8.05
CA GLN A 23 68.51 4.29 -6.78
C GLN A 23 67.73 4.64 -5.48
N GLY A 24 67.80 3.91 -4.33
CA GLY A 24 68.27 2.53 -4.05
C GLY A 24 69.10 2.35 -2.74
N GLY A 25 68.71 1.47 -1.79
CA GLY A 25 69.62 0.91 -0.73
C GLY A 25 69.12 0.66 0.73
N PHE A 26 68.63 -0.57 1.01
CA PHE A 26 68.97 -1.56 2.08
C PHE A 26 69.27 -1.30 3.61
N GLU A 27 69.08 -2.40 4.40
CA GLU A 27 69.58 -2.79 5.77
C GLU A 27 68.93 -2.19 7.06
N SER A 28 68.85 -2.83 8.26
CA SER A 28 68.92 -4.24 8.82
C SER A 28 68.65 -4.20 10.39
N ASP A 29 68.56 -5.20 11.30
CA ASP A 29 68.49 -6.70 11.33
C ASP A 29 68.03 -7.27 12.73
N SER A 30 67.56 -8.55 12.81
CA SER A 30 67.68 -9.55 13.95
C SER A 30 66.91 -9.33 15.32
N SER A 31 66.66 -10.30 16.27
CA SER A 31 66.92 -11.77 16.46
C SER A 31 66.10 -12.47 17.61
N GLY A 32 65.78 -13.78 17.50
CA GLY A 32 65.61 -14.80 18.61
C GLY A 32 64.27 -14.91 19.40
N SER A 33 63.85 -16.03 20.05
CA SER A 33 64.34 -17.44 20.20
C SER A 33 63.27 -18.44 20.78
N GLU A 34 63.50 -19.78 20.73
CA GLU A 34 62.61 -20.95 21.08
C GLU A 34 62.78 -21.49 22.55
N PRO A 35 62.34 -22.72 23.01
CA PRO A 35 61.40 -23.79 22.53
C PRO A 35 60.46 -24.46 23.63
N GLU A 36 59.91 -25.68 23.38
CA GLU A 36 59.39 -26.74 24.32
C GLU A 36 58.00 -26.52 25.04
N ASP A 37 57.15 -27.50 25.45
CA ASP A 37 56.89 -28.97 25.26
C ASP A 37 55.55 -29.34 26.04
N SER A 38 54.79 -30.47 26.05
CA SER A 38 54.74 -31.84 25.44
C SER A 38 53.30 -32.48 25.52
N LEU A 39 52.96 -33.45 24.63
CA LEU A 39 52.06 -34.66 24.78
C LEU A 39 50.56 -34.49 25.20
N ASP A 40 49.58 -35.40 24.97
CA ASP A 40 49.56 -36.81 24.50
C ASP A 40 48.20 -37.20 23.82
N GLU A 41 48.12 -38.43 23.26
CA GLU A 41 47.00 -39.24 22.67
C GLU A 41 45.48 -38.85 22.88
N GLN A 42 44.48 -39.24 22.05
CA GLN A 42 44.31 -40.49 21.25
C GLN A 42 43.13 -40.44 20.20
N ASN A 43 43.23 -41.29 19.16
CA ASN A 43 42.15 -42.06 18.48
C ASN A 43 41.52 -41.63 17.10
N SER A 44 41.37 -42.68 16.25
CA SER A 44 40.46 -42.92 15.10
C SER A 44 40.48 -42.13 13.77
N LEU A 45 41.21 -42.70 12.79
CA LEU A 45 40.76 -43.13 11.44
C LEU A 45 40.48 -42.10 10.29
N ASN A 46 41.44 -42.09 9.35
CA ASN A 46 41.27 -42.20 7.90
C ASN A 46 40.64 -41.05 7.08
N GLN A 47 41.50 -40.12 6.64
CA GLN A 47 41.40 -39.49 5.31
C GLN A 47 42.81 -39.37 4.71
N ASP A 48 43.00 -39.92 3.51
CA ASP A 48 44.16 -39.72 2.63
C ASP A 48 43.72 -40.13 1.20
N GLY A 49 44.05 -39.41 0.13
CA GLY A 49 44.76 -38.13 0.11
C GLY A 49 44.53 -37.37 -1.20
N SER A 50 44.88 -36.08 -1.20
CA SER A 50 44.82 -35.19 -2.36
C SER A 50 46.17 -35.16 -3.08
N GLU A 51 46.16 -35.30 -4.41
CA GLU A 51 47.34 -34.96 -5.23
C GLU A 51 47.40 -33.45 -5.41
N ASN A 52 48.57 -32.85 -5.16
CA ASN A 52 48.78 -31.41 -5.36
C ASN A 52 49.06 -31.12 -6.85
N GLU A 53 48.05 -30.62 -7.57
CA GLU A 53 48.29 -29.80 -8.77
C GLU A 53 49.00 -28.50 -8.38
N SER A 54 49.76 -27.91 -9.30
CA SER A 54 50.68 -26.81 -8.96
C SER A 54 50.02 -25.42 -9.01
N GLU A 55 50.47 -24.47 -8.17
CA GLU A 55 49.90 -23.11 -8.14
C GLU A 55 49.96 -22.37 -9.49
N ASP A 56 50.89 -22.75 -10.37
CA ASP A 56 51.02 -22.16 -11.71
C ASP A 56 49.92 -22.66 -12.66
N GLU A 57 49.36 -23.86 -12.45
CA GLU A 57 48.21 -24.37 -13.21
C GLU A 57 46.91 -23.71 -12.75
N GLN A 58 46.72 -23.49 -11.44
CA GLN A 58 45.60 -22.66 -10.95
C GLN A 58 45.66 -21.23 -11.48
N LYS A 59 46.86 -20.59 -11.49
CA LYS A 59 47.05 -19.26 -12.09
C LYS A 59 46.87 -19.25 -13.61
N THR A 60 46.99 -20.40 -14.29
CA THR A 60 46.71 -20.52 -15.74
C THR A 60 45.22 -20.74 -16.02
N ARG A 61 44.49 -21.44 -15.13
CA ARG A 61 43.01 -21.52 -15.17
C ARG A 61 42.37 -20.15 -14.93
N MET A 62 42.67 -19.50 -13.79
CA MET A 62 42.13 -18.17 -13.42
C MET A 62 42.47 -17.02 -14.40
N VAL A 63 43.27 -17.28 -15.44
CA VAL A 63 43.61 -16.31 -16.50
C VAL A 63 42.87 -16.63 -17.82
N LYS A 64 42.25 -17.81 -17.97
CA LYS A 64 41.29 -18.09 -19.06
C LYS A 64 39.91 -17.55 -18.76
N ASP A 65 39.39 -17.77 -17.55
CA ASP A 65 38.00 -17.48 -17.18
C ASP A 65 37.60 -16.00 -17.41
N TYR A 66 38.57 -15.08 -17.36
CA TYR A 66 38.42 -13.65 -17.64
C TYR A 66 38.66 -13.23 -19.10
N ALA A 67 39.24 -14.11 -19.94
CA ALA A 67 39.56 -13.80 -21.33
C ALA A 67 38.34 -13.91 -22.25
N ASP A 68 37.54 -14.96 -22.06
CA ASP A 68 36.65 -15.48 -23.09
C ASP A 68 35.27 -14.78 -23.06
N MET A 69 34.67 -14.56 -21.88
CA MET A 69 33.56 -13.60 -21.70
C MET A 69 33.93 -12.18 -22.16
N SER A 70 35.19 -11.79 -21.96
CA SER A 70 35.71 -10.50 -22.42
C SER A 70 35.91 -10.47 -23.95
N ALA A 71 35.97 -11.59 -24.64
CA ALA A 71 35.98 -11.64 -26.12
C ALA A 71 34.57 -11.39 -26.67
N LEU A 72 33.56 -12.05 -26.12
CA LEU A 72 32.14 -11.87 -26.51
C LEU A 72 31.68 -10.42 -26.29
N ALA A 73 31.98 -9.82 -25.14
CA ALA A 73 31.72 -8.40 -24.87
C ALA A 73 32.32 -7.47 -25.96
N LYS A 74 33.61 -7.66 -26.29
CA LYS A 74 34.31 -6.87 -27.32
C LYS A 74 33.74 -7.09 -28.73
N ALA A 75 33.31 -8.31 -29.05
CA ALA A 75 32.69 -8.61 -30.34
C ALA A 75 31.37 -7.84 -30.53
N LEU A 76 30.57 -7.76 -29.46
CA LEU A 76 29.29 -7.05 -29.44
C LEU A 76 29.47 -5.52 -29.57
N GLU A 77 30.53 -4.94 -28.98
CA GLU A 77 30.84 -3.50 -29.13
C GLU A 77 31.09 -3.04 -30.58
N LEU A 78 31.53 -3.94 -31.47
CA LEU A 78 31.96 -3.61 -32.84
C LEU A 78 30.84 -3.03 -33.72
N PHE A 79 29.57 -3.16 -33.33
CA PHE A 79 28.43 -2.60 -34.06
C PHE A 79 28.23 -1.08 -33.88
N ASN A 80 29.08 -0.39 -33.10
CA ASN A 80 29.07 1.07 -32.94
C ASN A 80 29.73 1.82 -34.13
N PHE A 81 28.90 2.29 -35.08
CA PHE A 81 29.32 2.98 -36.31
C PHE A 81 29.88 4.41 -36.10
N LYS A 82 30.81 4.83 -36.99
CA LYS A 82 31.65 6.05 -36.82
C LYS A 82 31.60 7.04 -38.00
N GLY A 83 30.65 6.92 -38.93
CA GLY A 83 30.55 7.77 -40.13
C GLY A 83 29.71 9.05 -40.00
N LEU A 84 29.67 9.83 -41.08
CA LEU A 84 28.79 11.01 -41.21
C LEU A 84 27.33 10.56 -41.36
N PHE A 85 26.54 10.73 -40.30
CA PHE A 85 25.17 10.20 -40.25
C PHE A 85 24.11 11.14 -40.87
N MET A 86 24.38 12.45 -40.97
CA MET A 86 23.42 13.46 -41.47
C MET A 86 24.12 14.73 -41.99
N GLN A 87 23.52 15.35 -43.01
CA GLN A 87 24.00 16.56 -43.71
C GLN A 87 22.89 17.61 -43.87
N THR A 88 23.25 18.91 -43.87
CA THR A 88 22.29 20.04 -43.94
C THR A 88 22.74 21.21 -44.80
N GLU A 89 21.79 21.86 -45.48
CA GLU A 89 21.99 23.02 -46.35
C GLU A 89 20.89 24.08 -46.14
N ARG A 90 21.17 25.35 -46.52
CA ARG A 90 20.20 26.47 -46.44
C ARG A 90 20.31 27.38 -47.66
N TYR A 91 19.16 27.82 -48.16
CA TYR A 91 19.02 28.59 -49.39
C TYR A 91 18.14 29.82 -49.15
N THR A 92 18.53 30.98 -49.68
CA THR A 92 17.66 32.17 -49.68
C THR A 92 16.55 32.04 -50.71
N ILE A 93 15.54 32.93 -50.68
CA ILE A 93 14.46 33.02 -51.69
C ILE A 93 14.97 33.06 -53.16
N SER A 94 16.17 33.58 -53.42
CA SER A 94 16.78 33.58 -54.76
C SER A 94 17.61 32.33 -55.07
N GLY A 95 17.92 31.50 -54.06
CA GLY A 95 18.72 30.27 -54.17
C GLY A 95 17.89 28.98 -54.21
N ALA A 96 16.60 29.06 -53.86
CA ALA A 96 15.64 27.97 -53.99
C ALA A 96 14.52 28.35 -54.97
N ALA A 97 14.10 27.41 -55.82
CA ALA A 97 12.90 27.58 -56.62
C ALA A 97 11.65 27.66 -55.72
N ASN A 98 10.62 28.39 -56.13
CA ASN A 98 9.32 28.34 -55.44
C ASN A 98 8.54 27.13 -55.97
N PRO A 99 8.09 26.17 -55.14
CA PRO A 99 7.34 25.00 -55.58
C PRO A 99 5.98 25.31 -56.21
N CYS A 100 5.38 26.47 -55.92
CA CYS A 100 4.01 26.82 -56.28
C CYS A 100 3.03 25.68 -55.93
N LEU A 101 3.04 25.28 -54.65
CA LEU A 101 2.25 24.16 -54.12
C LEU A 101 0.75 24.35 -54.36
N GLU A 102 0.09 23.27 -54.77
CA GLU A 102 -1.36 23.11 -54.76
C GLU A 102 -1.70 21.84 -53.98
N ILE A 103 -2.66 21.95 -53.04
CA ILE A 103 -3.15 20.81 -52.26
C ILE A 103 -4.63 20.57 -52.55
N GLU A 104 -4.98 19.31 -52.85
CA GLU A 104 -6.36 18.92 -53.16
C GLU A 104 -7.31 19.23 -51.99
N GLY A 105 -8.45 19.87 -52.28
CA GLY A 105 -9.40 20.36 -51.28
C GLY A 105 -9.01 21.64 -50.53
N ILE A 106 -7.78 22.15 -50.72
CA ILE A 106 -7.28 23.39 -50.10
C ILE A 106 -7.03 24.50 -51.15
N GLY A 107 -6.42 24.14 -52.29
CA GLY A 107 -5.98 25.07 -53.33
C GLY A 107 -4.49 25.43 -53.24
N SER A 108 -4.08 26.49 -53.93
CA SER A 108 -2.68 26.93 -54.01
C SER A 108 -2.19 27.60 -52.71
N ILE A 109 -0.96 27.29 -52.29
CA ILE A 109 -0.32 27.83 -51.09
C ILE A 109 0.73 28.87 -51.49
N GLY A 110 0.55 30.11 -51.01
CA GLY A 110 1.55 31.17 -51.17
C GLY A 110 2.71 31.01 -50.19
N LEU A 111 3.94 31.17 -50.70
CA LEU A 111 5.18 31.19 -49.92
C LEU A 111 5.85 32.58 -50.02
N PRO A 112 6.39 33.15 -48.92
CA PRO A 112 6.42 32.58 -47.57
C PRO A 112 5.05 32.41 -46.90
N LEU A 113 4.88 31.32 -46.15
CA LEU A 113 3.60 30.97 -45.53
C LEU A 113 3.23 32.00 -44.46
N SER A 114 2.06 32.62 -44.59
CA SER A 114 1.53 33.56 -43.61
C SER A 114 0.73 32.86 -42.52
N CYS A 115 0.85 33.34 -41.28
CA CYS A 115 0.19 32.76 -40.10
C CYS A 115 -1.34 32.66 -40.23
N GLY A 116 -1.98 33.60 -40.93
CA GLY A 116 -3.44 33.56 -41.16
C GLY A 116 -3.88 32.43 -42.09
N VAL A 117 -3.05 32.08 -43.09
CA VAL A 117 -3.28 30.94 -43.99
C VAL A 117 -3.02 29.63 -43.24
N ALA A 118 -1.90 29.54 -42.51
CA ALA A 118 -1.55 28.39 -41.68
C ALA A 118 -2.65 28.05 -40.65
N ALA A 119 -3.10 29.05 -39.88
CA ALA A 119 -4.18 28.90 -38.92
C ALA A 119 -5.50 28.46 -39.58
N SER A 120 -5.81 28.98 -40.77
CA SER A 120 -7.01 28.58 -41.53
C SER A 120 -6.95 27.16 -42.09
N PHE A 121 -5.78 26.55 -42.20
CA PHE A 121 -5.63 25.14 -42.61
C PHE A 121 -5.76 24.21 -41.40
N LEU A 122 -5.07 24.51 -40.28
CA LEU A 122 -5.18 23.74 -39.03
C LEU A 122 -6.59 23.80 -38.43
N ALA A 123 -7.29 24.93 -38.56
CA ALA A 123 -8.70 25.05 -38.17
C ALA A 123 -9.66 24.14 -38.96
N LYS A 124 -9.22 23.57 -40.10
CA LYS A 124 -9.98 22.54 -40.85
C LYS A 124 -9.60 21.11 -40.48
N SER A 125 -8.40 20.88 -39.93
CA SER A 125 -7.97 19.54 -39.48
C SER A 125 -8.32 19.26 -38.02
N GLY A 126 -8.48 20.31 -37.19
CA GLY A 126 -8.89 20.19 -35.78
C GLY A 126 -7.76 19.80 -34.82
N GLY A 127 -6.49 19.89 -35.24
CA GLY A 127 -5.31 19.54 -34.44
C GLY A 127 -4.18 20.58 -34.56
N ALA A 128 -3.16 20.42 -33.70
CA ALA A 128 -1.96 21.29 -33.68
C ALA A 128 -0.97 21.01 -34.84
N THR A 129 -1.11 19.86 -35.49
CA THR A 129 -0.34 19.45 -36.67
C THR A 129 -1.32 19.01 -37.76
N LEU A 130 -0.98 19.26 -39.02
CA LEU A 130 -1.68 18.76 -40.20
C LEU A 130 -0.67 18.10 -41.14
N GLU A 131 -0.80 16.79 -41.32
CA GLU A 131 -0.08 16.04 -42.34
C GLU A 131 -0.97 15.80 -43.57
N VAL A 132 -0.40 16.00 -44.76
CA VAL A 132 -1.03 15.77 -46.06
C VAL A 132 -0.17 14.77 -46.81
N HIS A 133 -0.71 13.60 -47.11
CA HIS A 133 -0.01 12.57 -47.86
C HIS A 133 0.20 12.99 -49.35
N SER A 134 1.26 12.45 -49.96
CA SER A 134 1.76 12.83 -51.30
C SER A 134 0.75 12.78 -52.44
N ASP A 135 -0.26 11.91 -52.36
CA ASP A 135 -1.33 11.76 -53.37
C ASP A 135 -2.12 13.06 -53.64
N LYS A 136 -2.18 13.95 -52.66
CA LYS A 136 -2.96 15.20 -52.69
C LYS A 136 -2.14 16.45 -53.00
N ILE A 137 -0.84 16.31 -53.26
CA ILE A 137 0.11 17.43 -53.40
C ILE A 137 0.54 17.54 -54.87
N ARG A 138 0.54 18.77 -55.40
CA ARG A 138 1.00 19.08 -56.75
C ARG A 138 1.93 20.29 -56.75
N PHE A 139 2.99 20.20 -57.54
CA PHE A 139 3.93 21.29 -57.79
C PHE A 139 3.55 21.94 -59.13
N GLN A 140 3.27 23.25 -59.13
CA GLN A 140 2.91 23.95 -60.38
C GLN A 140 4.12 24.57 -61.10
N ASN A 141 5.30 24.57 -60.46
CA ASN A 141 6.53 25.09 -61.04
C ASN A 141 7.56 23.98 -61.32
N PHE A 142 7.79 23.66 -62.58
CA PHE A 142 8.76 22.63 -63.00
C PHE A 142 10.23 22.97 -62.66
N ASP A 143 10.56 24.24 -62.41
CA ASP A 143 11.90 24.61 -61.93
C ASP A 143 12.17 24.07 -60.51
N TRP A 144 11.14 23.72 -59.74
CA TRP A 144 11.27 23.06 -58.43
C TRP A 144 11.92 21.69 -58.55
N ASP A 145 11.41 20.84 -59.44
CA ASP A 145 11.90 19.46 -59.58
C ASP A 145 13.36 19.46 -60.06
N ALA A 146 13.70 20.32 -61.03
CA ALA A 146 15.07 20.49 -61.52
C ALA A 146 16.04 21.07 -60.49
N TRP A 147 15.56 21.94 -59.58
CA TRP A 147 16.33 22.44 -58.45
C TRP A 147 16.54 21.35 -57.39
N LEU A 148 15.48 20.62 -57.05
CA LEU A 148 15.51 19.56 -56.05
C LEU A 148 16.41 18.38 -56.49
N ASP A 149 16.33 17.95 -57.75
CA ASP A 149 17.21 16.90 -58.32
C ASP A 149 18.70 17.26 -58.12
N LYS A 150 19.03 18.54 -58.35
CA LYS A 150 20.40 19.09 -58.26
C LYS A 150 20.88 19.16 -56.81
N GLU A 151 20.10 19.77 -55.92
CA GLU A 151 20.53 19.98 -54.52
C GLU A 151 20.41 18.72 -53.66
N ALA A 152 19.39 17.88 -53.88
CA ALA A 152 19.32 16.55 -53.27
C ALA A 152 20.50 15.70 -53.74
N GLY A 153 20.84 15.72 -55.04
CA GLY A 153 22.03 15.05 -55.58
C GLY A 153 23.33 15.48 -54.90
N ARG A 154 23.49 16.79 -54.63
CA ARG A 154 24.63 17.34 -53.89
C ARG A 154 24.67 16.85 -52.44
N ILE A 155 23.60 17.10 -51.68
CA ILE A 155 23.52 16.76 -50.25
C ILE A 155 23.67 15.24 -50.02
N CYS A 156 23.06 14.41 -50.88
CA CYS A 156 23.20 12.96 -50.82
C CYS A 156 24.61 12.48 -51.16
N SER A 157 25.33 13.20 -52.04
CA SER A 157 26.73 12.87 -52.36
C SER A 157 27.70 13.27 -51.25
N GLU A 158 27.43 14.39 -50.57
CA GLU A 158 28.15 14.80 -49.37
C GLU A 158 27.91 13.82 -48.20
N LEU A 159 26.65 13.41 -47.97
CA LEU A 159 26.27 12.41 -46.97
C LEU A 159 26.87 11.02 -47.24
N ALA A 160 26.88 10.57 -48.50
CA ALA A 160 27.43 9.27 -48.88
C ALA A 160 28.96 9.26 -49.08
N GLY A 161 29.64 10.41 -48.94
CA GLY A 161 31.08 10.56 -49.19
C GLY A 161 31.53 10.29 -50.63
N ARG A 162 30.59 10.12 -51.57
CA ARG A 162 30.81 9.76 -52.97
C ARG A 162 29.71 10.35 -53.85
N ALA A 163 29.99 10.61 -55.12
CA ALA A 163 28.95 11.01 -56.06
C ALA A 163 27.87 9.92 -56.17
N VAL A 164 26.62 10.28 -55.86
CA VAL A 164 25.41 9.44 -56.03
C VAL A 164 24.34 10.22 -56.79
N LYS A 165 23.46 9.51 -57.50
CA LYS A 165 22.19 10.07 -57.96
C LYS A 165 21.06 9.48 -57.10
N PRO A 166 20.53 10.20 -56.10
CA PRO A 166 19.47 9.69 -55.25
C PRO A 166 18.19 9.50 -56.08
N THR A 167 17.44 8.44 -55.78
CA THR A 167 16.03 8.32 -56.19
C THR A 167 15.19 8.64 -54.97
N TYR A 168 14.36 9.67 -55.02
CA TYR A 168 13.54 10.11 -53.89
C TYR A 168 12.05 10.13 -54.25
N ARG A 169 11.20 9.93 -53.25
CA ARG A 169 9.73 9.90 -53.35
C ARG A 169 9.17 10.89 -52.33
N LEU A 170 8.25 11.77 -52.72
CA LEU A 170 7.53 12.58 -51.73
C LEU A 170 6.67 11.65 -50.88
N SER A 171 6.78 11.76 -49.55
CA SER A 171 5.98 11.00 -48.59
C SER A 171 4.78 11.82 -48.15
N SER A 172 5.03 12.99 -47.57
CA SER A 172 4.00 13.92 -47.09
C SER A 172 4.48 15.38 -47.02
N LEU A 173 3.52 16.28 -46.82
CA LEU A 173 3.71 17.65 -46.36
C LEU A 173 3.18 17.75 -44.93
N VAL A 174 3.92 18.43 -44.06
CA VAL A 174 3.56 18.64 -42.65
C VAL A 174 3.49 20.13 -42.35
N LEU A 175 2.40 20.56 -41.70
CA LEU A 175 2.17 21.90 -41.19
C LEU A 175 2.04 21.86 -39.66
N GLU A 176 2.86 22.63 -38.97
CA GLU A 176 3.05 22.59 -37.52
C GLU A 176 2.78 23.95 -36.86
N SER A 177 2.47 23.97 -35.56
CA SER A 177 2.02 25.17 -34.82
C SER A 177 2.56 25.25 -33.39
N PRO A 178 2.34 26.34 -32.64
CA PRO A 178 2.94 26.48 -31.30
C PRO A 178 2.47 25.39 -30.34
N GLY A 179 3.42 24.68 -29.74
CA GLY A 179 3.18 23.53 -28.88
C GLY A 179 3.12 22.17 -29.58
N SER A 180 3.22 22.10 -30.92
CA SER A 180 3.33 20.80 -31.61
C SER A 180 4.73 20.22 -31.52
N GLU A 181 4.86 19.04 -30.93
CA GLU A 181 5.98 18.12 -31.16
C GLU A 181 5.71 17.32 -32.44
N HIS A 182 6.76 17.02 -33.21
CA HIS A 182 6.65 16.21 -34.43
C HIS A 182 7.58 15.01 -34.32
N VAL A 183 6.96 13.83 -34.20
CA VAL A 183 7.62 12.55 -34.45
C VAL A 183 7.57 12.32 -35.96
N PHE A 184 8.75 12.17 -36.58
CA PHE A 184 8.82 11.80 -38.00
C PHE A 184 8.33 10.34 -38.16
N PRO A 185 7.51 10.02 -39.18
CA PRO A 185 7.01 8.66 -39.39
C PRO A 185 8.17 7.70 -39.74
N ASP A 186 8.01 6.40 -39.54
CA ASP A 186 9.04 5.43 -39.93
C ASP A 186 9.37 5.49 -41.44
N LEU A 187 10.56 5.02 -41.82
CA LEU A 187 10.94 4.90 -43.23
C LEU A 187 10.38 3.59 -43.80
N ALA A 188 9.91 3.64 -45.06
CA ALA A 188 9.50 2.44 -45.77
C ALA A 188 10.71 1.49 -45.97
N PRO A 189 10.53 0.15 -45.97
CA PRO A 189 11.66 -0.80 -46.09
C PRO A 189 12.49 -0.70 -47.37
N ASP A 190 12.01 0.00 -48.40
CA ASP A 190 12.77 0.29 -49.62
C ASP A 190 13.68 1.54 -49.51
N CYS A 191 13.69 2.25 -48.37
CA CYS A 191 14.32 3.56 -48.22
C CYS A 191 15.52 3.55 -47.25
N ALA A 192 16.66 4.07 -47.72
CA ALA A 192 17.93 4.08 -46.99
C ALA A 192 18.16 5.38 -46.17
N ALA A 193 17.43 6.45 -46.49
CA ALA A 193 17.59 7.76 -45.89
C ALA A 193 16.31 8.61 -46.05
N ARG A 194 16.17 9.67 -45.26
CA ARG A 194 15.14 10.71 -45.42
C ARG A 194 15.77 12.05 -45.80
N LEU A 195 15.09 12.79 -46.68
CA LEU A 195 15.32 14.18 -47.01
C LEU A 195 14.15 15.03 -46.52
N VAL A 196 14.40 15.94 -45.57
CA VAL A 196 13.44 16.93 -45.08
C VAL A 196 13.73 18.28 -45.73
N VAL A 197 12.68 18.95 -46.23
CA VAL A 197 12.78 20.29 -46.83
C VAL A 197 11.84 21.24 -46.11
N TYR A 198 12.39 22.13 -45.28
CA TYR A 198 11.66 23.22 -44.63
C TYR A 198 11.44 24.37 -45.61
N LEU A 199 10.18 24.73 -45.85
CA LEU A 199 9.78 25.79 -46.76
C LEU A 199 9.68 27.15 -46.06
N PRO A 200 9.82 28.28 -46.79
CA PRO A 200 9.81 29.61 -46.20
C PRO A 200 8.54 29.88 -45.37
N SER A 201 8.69 29.92 -44.05
CA SER A 201 7.61 29.98 -43.06
C SER A 201 8.15 30.54 -41.75
N SER A 202 7.37 31.36 -41.04
CA SER A 202 7.88 32.08 -39.85
C SER A 202 7.57 31.30 -38.58
N PHE A 203 8.61 30.76 -37.93
CA PHE A 203 8.52 30.04 -36.66
C PHE A 203 9.71 30.33 -35.72
N THR A 204 9.56 29.98 -34.43
CA THR A 204 10.63 29.95 -33.42
C THR A 204 10.53 28.68 -32.58
N GLY A 205 11.63 28.26 -31.94
CA GLY A 205 11.71 26.91 -31.34
C GLY A 205 11.84 25.85 -32.43
N GLY A 206 11.39 24.62 -32.17
CA GLY A 206 11.49 23.54 -33.15
C GLY A 206 12.94 23.13 -33.45
N GLN A 207 13.81 23.14 -32.44
CA GLN A 207 15.19 22.66 -32.57
C GLN A 207 15.17 21.16 -32.91
N LEU A 208 15.94 20.77 -33.92
CA LEU A 208 16.04 19.39 -34.36
C LEU A 208 17.24 18.72 -33.67
N ARG A 209 16.98 17.67 -32.89
CA ARG A 209 17.98 16.86 -32.19
C ARG A 209 18.14 15.54 -32.94
N CYS A 210 19.28 15.36 -33.60
CA CYS A 210 19.56 14.17 -34.40
C CYS A 210 20.49 13.23 -33.63
N HIS A 211 20.04 12.00 -33.43
CA HIS A 211 20.71 10.98 -32.61
C HIS A 211 21.16 9.79 -33.46
N HIS A 212 22.41 9.35 -33.25
CA HIS A 212 22.99 8.20 -33.93
C HIS A 212 24.08 7.58 -33.05
N GLY A 213 23.86 6.38 -32.51
CA GLY A 213 24.73 5.80 -31.48
C GLY A 213 24.90 6.75 -30.29
N VAL A 214 26.13 6.91 -29.81
CA VAL A 214 26.49 7.90 -28.78
C VAL A 214 26.56 9.36 -29.28
N GLN A 215 26.34 9.62 -30.58
CA GLN A 215 26.44 10.97 -31.15
C GLN A 215 25.07 11.67 -31.18
N SER A 216 25.05 12.90 -30.65
CA SER A 216 23.88 13.78 -30.67
C SER A 216 24.27 15.13 -31.27
N LYS A 217 23.42 15.67 -32.17
CA LYS A 217 23.64 16.96 -32.82
C LYS A 217 22.34 17.75 -32.89
N ALA A 218 22.30 18.88 -32.19
CA ALA A 218 21.21 19.84 -32.23
C ALA A 218 21.40 20.86 -33.37
N ILE A 219 20.32 21.17 -34.11
CA ILE A 219 20.33 22.12 -35.23
C ILE A 219 19.10 23.03 -35.19
N ASP A 220 19.36 24.34 -35.25
CA ASP A 220 18.33 25.39 -35.34
C ASP A 220 18.01 25.73 -36.80
N PHE A 221 16.73 25.69 -37.16
CA PHE A 221 16.22 26.09 -38.48
C PHE A 221 15.31 27.34 -38.43
N TYR A 222 15.04 27.91 -37.26
CA TYR A 222 14.14 29.05 -37.10
C TYR A 222 14.76 30.40 -37.55
N SER A 223 16.09 30.52 -37.57
CA SER A 223 16.79 31.75 -37.96
C SER A 223 16.58 32.04 -39.46
N GLU A 224 16.05 33.23 -39.76
CA GLU A 224 15.65 33.65 -41.12
C GLU A 224 14.64 32.74 -41.84
N SER A 225 13.99 31.82 -41.11
CA SER A 225 13.00 30.84 -41.62
C SER A 225 11.93 31.41 -42.55
N GLN A 226 11.48 32.65 -42.31
CA GLN A 226 10.52 33.35 -43.16
C GLN A 226 11.02 33.59 -44.60
N PHE A 227 12.34 33.61 -44.84
CA PHE A 227 12.95 33.98 -46.12
C PHE A 227 14.02 32.98 -46.62
N GLN A 228 14.06 31.78 -46.02
CA GLN A 228 14.96 30.69 -46.41
C GLN A 228 14.22 29.36 -46.59
N THR A 229 14.71 28.55 -47.52
CA THR A 229 14.40 27.11 -47.63
C THR A 229 15.57 26.34 -47.02
N SER A 230 15.32 25.37 -46.15
CA SER A 230 16.39 24.55 -45.55
C SER A 230 16.22 23.08 -45.91
N MET A 231 17.33 22.37 -46.11
CA MET A 231 17.35 20.94 -46.46
C MET A 231 18.18 20.15 -45.45
N LEU A 232 17.75 18.93 -45.15
CA LEU A 232 18.37 17.98 -44.23
C LEU A 232 18.28 16.58 -44.85
N ALA A 233 19.40 15.87 -45.00
CA ALA A 233 19.40 14.45 -45.34
C ALA A 233 20.03 13.63 -44.20
N ALA A 234 19.38 12.53 -43.80
CA ALA A 234 19.85 11.64 -42.73
C ALA A 234 19.59 10.16 -43.10
N TYR A 235 20.50 9.26 -42.71
CA TYR A 235 20.32 7.81 -42.88
C TYR A 235 19.13 7.28 -42.06
N SER A 236 18.58 6.13 -42.46
CA SER A 236 17.49 5.46 -41.73
C SER A 236 17.82 5.11 -40.28
N ALA A 237 19.09 4.88 -39.96
CA ALA A 237 19.59 4.63 -38.61
C ALA A 237 19.72 5.90 -37.72
N VAL A 238 19.22 7.06 -38.17
CA VAL A 238 19.30 8.33 -37.43
C VAL A 238 17.93 8.69 -36.88
N HIS A 239 17.80 8.67 -35.56
CA HIS A 239 16.57 9.10 -34.91
C HIS A 239 16.50 10.64 -34.89
N LEU A 240 15.44 11.18 -35.49
CA LEU A 240 15.18 12.62 -35.57
C LEU A 240 14.15 13.01 -34.50
N VAL A 241 14.62 13.59 -33.39
CA VAL A 241 13.76 14.17 -32.36
C VAL A 241 13.60 15.66 -32.64
N GLN A 242 12.42 16.22 -32.37
CA GLN A 242 12.17 17.64 -32.55
C GLN A 242 11.43 18.25 -31.36
N ASP A 243 11.97 19.36 -30.87
CA ASP A 243 11.39 20.12 -29.77
C ASP A 243 10.10 20.85 -30.20
N PRO A 244 9.21 21.26 -29.27
CA PRO A 244 8.07 22.08 -29.58
C PRO A 244 8.41 23.38 -30.32
N ILE A 245 7.60 23.75 -31.29
CA ILE A 245 7.57 25.12 -31.83
C ILE A 245 7.03 26.05 -30.74
N THR A 246 7.72 27.16 -30.46
CA THR A 246 7.35 28.12 -29.41
C THR A 246 6.51 29.30 -29.94
N SER A 247 6.63 29.62 -31.23
CA SER A 247 5.80 30.64 -31.89
C SER A 247 5.79 30.44 -33.41
N GLY A 248 4.77 31.00 -34.06
CA GLY A 248 4.61 30.93 -35.52
C GLY A 248 4.16 29.56 -36.03
N TYR A 249 4.39 29.31 -37.32
CA TYR A 249 3.98 28.09 -38.01
C TYR A 249 5.09 27.63 -38.97
N ARG A 250 5.31 26.33 -39.07
CA ARG A 250 6.34 25.74 -39.93
C ARG A 250 5.71 24.84 -40.99
N LEU A 251 6.26 24.89 -42.21
CA LEU A 251 5.84 24.06 -43.33
C LEU A 251 7.01 23.21 -43.84
N SER A 252 6.78 21.90 -43.92
CA SER A 252 7.82 20.89 -44.15
C SER A 252 7.38 19.94 -45.28
N LEU A 253 8.29 19.56 -46.18
CA LEU A 253 8.11 18.44 -47.11
C LEU A 253 9.01 17.28 -46.66
N LEU A 254 8.45 16.07 -46.56
CA LEU A 254 9.17 14.84 -46.24
C LEU A 254 9.33 14.00 -47.50
N TYR A 255 10.58 13.76 -47.91
CA TYR A 255 10.94 12.90 -49.03
C TYR A 255 11.73 11.69 -48.53
N ASP A 256 11.33 10.48 -48.91
CA ASP A 256 12.07 9.25 -48.57
C ASP A 256 12.98 8.87 -49.75
N ILE A 257 14.25 8.51 -49.45
CA ILE A 257 15.28 8.20 -50.46
C ILE A 257 15.39 6.67 -50.60
N VAL A 258 15.04 6.17 -51.79
CA VAL A 258 15.03 4.75 -52.12
C VAL A 258 16.46 4.19 -52.18
N GLY A 259 16.70 3.12 -51.43
CA GLY A 259 17.98 2.43 -51.33
C GLY A 259 18.26 1.56 -52.55
N THR A 260 19.32 1.87 -53.27
CA THR A 260 19.87 1.02 -54.35
C THR A 260 21.38 1.21 -54.43
N THR A 261 22.11 0.29 -55.07
CA THR A 261 23.58 0.38 -55.22
C THR A 261 24.06 1.64 -55.95
N GLN A 262 23.20 2.27 -56.77
CA GLN A 262 23.47 3.53 -57.48
C GLN A 262 23.02 4.79 -56.71
N SER A 263 22.20 4.60 -55.66
CA SER A 263 21.71 5.63 -54.72
C SER A 263 22.61 5.67 -53.47
N ILE A 264 22.11 6.25 -52.39
CA ILE A 264 22.63 6.02 -51.03
C ILE A 264 22.42 4.52 -50.71
N PRO A 265 23.45 3.79 -50.24
CA PRO A 265 23.28 2.41 -49.78
C PRO A 265 22.52 2.38 -48.45
N PRO A 266 21.88 1.25 -48.07
CA PRO A 266 21.50 1.03 -46.68
C PRO A 266 22.74 1.14 -45.76
N PHE A 267 22.50 1.30 -44.46
CA PHE A 267 23.55 1.37 -43.45
C PHE A 267 24.53 0.19 -43.61
N PRO A 268 25.85 0.42 -43.58
CA PRO A 268 26.81 -0.54 -44.12
C PRO A 268 26.82 -1.84 -43.32
N ASP A 269 26.71 -2.98 -44.02
CA ASP A 269 26.98 -4.30 -43.47
C ASP A 269 28.34 -4.32 -42.77
N MET A 270 28.39 -4.97 -41.60
CA MET A 270 29.60 -5.10 -40.77
C MET A 270 30.08 -6.55 -40.75
N PRO A 271 30.46 -7.17 -41.90
CA PRO A 271 30.75 -8.60 -41.98
C PRO A 271 31.96 -9.01 -41.11
N HIS A 272 32.88 -8.07 -40.84
CA HIS A 272 33.97 -8.31 -39.89
C HIS A 272 33.46 -8.43 -38.45
N ALA A 273 32.50 -7.59 -38.03
CA ALA A 273 31.89 -7.68 -36.70
C ALA A 273 31.05 -8.96 -36.56
N ALA A 274 30.26 -9.30 -37.59
CA ALA A 274 29.49 -10.54 -37.61
C ALA A 274 30.38 -11.80 -37.51
N SER A 275 31.51 -11.84 -38.22
CA SER A 275 32.46 -12.95 -38.16
C SER A 275 33.20 -13.06 -36.82
N VAL A 276 33.47 -11.95 -36.13
CA VAL A 276 34.07 -11.95 -34.79
C VAL A 276 33.04 -12.31 -33.72
N LEU A 277 31.79 -11.89 -33.90
CA LEU A 277 30.68 -12.27 -33.03
C LEU A 277 30.36 -13.77 -33.12
N GLN A 278 30.35 -14.35 -34.33
CA GLN A 278 30.17 -15.79 -34.50
C GLN A 278 31.23 -16.58 -33.72
N GLN A 279 32.52 -16.27 -33.92
CA GLN A 279 33.62 -16.95 -33.23
C GLN A 279 33.49 -16.84 -31.70
N ALA A 280 33.16 -15.65 -31.18
CA ALA A 280 33.03 -15.46 -29.73
C ALA A 280 31.80 -16.16 -29.12
N VAL A 281 30.75 -16.44 -29.91
CA VAL A 281 29.60 -17.25 -29.49
C VAL A 281 29.94 -18.74 -29.55
N GLU A 282 30.67 -19.19 -30.57
CA GLU A 282 31.24 -20.55 -30.64
C GLU A 282 32.14 -20.83 -29.42
N GLU A 283 33.03 -19.90 -29.08
CA GLU A 283 33.93 -19.99 -27.91
C GLU A 283 33.17 -19.99 -26.56
N TRP A 284 32.09 -19.22 -26.41
CA TRP A 284 31.24 -19.21 -25.19
C TRP A 284 30.44 -20.51 -24.99
N ILE A 285 30.08 -21.21 -26.07
CA ILE A 285 29.35 -22.48 -26.01
C ILE A 285 30.29 -23.64 -25.65
N ASP A 286 31.50 -23.65 -26.25
CA ASP A 286 32.51 -24.71 -26.05
C ASP A 286 33.31 -24.59 -24.73
N ASP A 287 33.20 -23.50 -23.97
CA ASP A 287 34.01 -23.22 -22.76
C ASP A 287 33.84 -24.27 -21.63
N GLY A 288 32.72 -25.00 -21.61
CA GLY A 288 32.50 -26.14 -20.73
C GLY A 288 32.20 -25.80 -19.25
N ASP A 289 32.02 -24.51 -18.92
CA ASP A 289 31.49 -24.07 -17.63
C ASP A 289 29.99 -24.43 -17.50
N GLU A 290 29.66 -25.30 -16.54
CA GLU A 290 28.31 -25.75 -16.16
C GLU A 290 27.61 -24.80 -15.17
N GLU A 291 28.31 -23.82 -14.59
CA GLU A 291 27.72 -22.79 -13.71
C GLU A 291 27.25 -21.58 -14.54
N LYS A 292 27.94 -21.25 -15.65
CA LYS A 292 27.61 -20.13 -16.57
C LYS A 292 26.85 -20.55 -17.84
N ASP A 293 25.64 -21.09 -17.66
CA ASP A 293 24.73 -21.51 -18.74
C ASP A 293 24.03 -20.37 -19.51
N PHE A 294 24.09 -19.13 -19.04
CA PHE A 294 23.42 -17.97 -19.64
C PHE A 294 24.21 -16.68 -19.46
N THR A 295 23.97 -15.69 -20.32
CA THR A 295 24.60 -14.36 -20.22
C THR A 295 23.72 -13.25 -20.83
N ALA A 296 23.85 -12.01 -20.34
CA ALA A 296 23.01 -10.89 -20.74
C ALA A 296 23.81 -9.74 -21.41
N TYR A 297 23.23 -9.11 -22.42
CA TYR A 297 23.79 -7.92 -23.07
C TYR A 297 22.74 -6.81 -23.15
N PHE A 298 22.98 -5.66 -22.53
CA PHE A 298 22.07 -4.52 -22.61
C PHE A 298 22.00 -3.95 -24.02
N LEU A 299 20.78 -3.77 -24.52
CA LEU A 299 20.54 -3.05 -25.76
C LEU A 299 20.88 -1.56 -25.57
N GLN A 300 21.21 -0.87 -26.68
CA GLN A 300 21.56 0.55 -26.63
C GLN A 300 20.35 1.42 -26.28
N TRP A 301 19.14 0.95 -26.61
CA TRP A 301 17.88 1.66 -26.38
C TRP A 301 16.99 0.90 -25.38
N SER A 302 16.20 1.64 -24.61
CA SER A 302 15.10 1.09 -23.81
C SER A 302 13.84 1.00 -24.66
N TYR A 303 13.22 -0.18 -24.70
CA TYR A 303 12.05 -0.47 -25.53
C TYR A 303 10.78 -0.62 -24.68
N PRO A 304 9.62 -0.14 -25.15
CA PRO A 304 8.39 -0.17 -24.34
C PRO A 304 7.82 -1.58 -24.17
N MET A 305 7.74 -2.06 -22.92
CA MET A 305 7.23 -3.34 -22.38
C MET A 305 6.11 -4.10 -23.13
N LYS A 306 5.30 -3.43 -23.97
CA LYS A 306 4.10 -4.00 -24.60
C LYS A 306 4.01 -3.74 -26.11
N LYS A 307 5.12 -3.35 -26.72
CA LYS A 307 5.31 -3.23 -28.17
C LYS A 307 6.65 -3.77 -28.67
N ILE A 308 7.51 -4.24 -27.75
CA ILE A 308 8.80 -4.82 -28.14
C ILE A 308 8.57 -6.08 -28.98
N THR A 309 9.21 -6.11 -30.14
CA THR A 309 9.24 -7.22 -31.10
C THR A 309 10.59 -7.17 -31.80
N THR A 310 11.00 -8.23 -32.49
CA THR A 310 12.20 -8.19 -33.36
C THR A 310 12.09 -7.15 -34.49
N GLN A 311 10.87 -6.70 -34.82
CA GLN A 311 10.61 -5.64 -35.81
C GLN A 311 10.63 -4.21 -35.23
N SER A 312 10.58 -4.04 -33.90
CA SER A 312 10.62 -2.71 -33.26
C SER A 312 12.03 -2.29 -32.84
N LEU A 313 13.01 -3.19 -32.95
CA LEU A 313 14.41 -2.89 -32.65
C LEU A 313 14.96 -1.87 -33.66
N CYS A 314 15.87 -1.00 -33.21
CA CYS A 314 16.37 0.12 -34.01
C CYS A 314 17.90 0.15 -34.07
N GLY A 315 18.45 0.61 -35.20
CA GLY A 315 19.88 0.84 -35.37
C GLY A 315 20.74 -0.41 -35.15
N SER A 316 21.74 -0.29 -34.27
CA SER A 316 22.66 -1.37 -33.90
C SER A 316 21.97 -2.57 -33.26
N ASP A 317 20.95 -2.35 -32.43
CA ASP A 317 20.26 -3.42 -31.69
C ASP A 317 19.54 -4.39 -32.65
N ALA A 318 18.92 -3.85 -33.70
CA ALA A 318 18.25 -4.64 -34.73
C ALA A 318 19.23 -5.50 -35.53
N LEU A 319 20.38 -4.92 -35.90
CA LEU A 319 21.43 -5.61 -36.65
C LEU A 319 22.10 -6.71 -35.81
N LEU A 320 22.31 -6.43 -34.52
CA LEU A 320 22.84 -7.41 -33.56
C LEU A 320 21.88 -8.60 -33.38
N VAL A 321 20.60 -8.35 -33.10
CA VAL A 321 19.61 -9.43 -32.93
C VAL A 321 19.39 -10.22 -34.22
N ALA A 322 19.48 -9.58 -35.39
CA ALA A 322 19.42 -10.29 -36.67
C ALA A 322 20.59 -11.29 -36.84
N HIS A 323 21.82 -10.91 -36.50
CA HIS A 323 22.98 -11.80 -36.57
C HIS A 323 22.93 -12.91 -35.51
N LEU A 324 22.62 -12.58 -34.24
CA LEU A 324 22.47 -13.59 -33.20
C LEU A 324 21.36 -14.60 -33.53
N LYS A 325 20.24 -14.15 -34.13
CA LYS A 325 19.18 -15.06 -34.58
C LYS A 325 19.64 -16.00 -35.71
N SER A 326 20.51 -15.57 -36.62
CA SER A 326 21.08 -16.49 -37.63
C SER A 326 22.02 -17.54 -37.02
N PHE A 327 22.75 -17.21 -35.95
CA PHE A 327 23.67 -18.16 -35.31
C PHE A 327 22.95 -19.14 -34.36
N ALA A 328 21.80 -18.76 -33.80
CA ALA A 328 21.04 -19.56 -32.84
C ALA A 328 20.64 -20.95 -33.38
N GLU A 329 20.26 -21.05 -34.65
CA GLU A 329 19.92 -22.33 -35.30
C GLU A 329 21.16 -23.15 -35.72
N GLU A 330 22.32 -22.52 -35.92
CA GLU A 330 23.55 -23.18 -36.36
C GLU A 330 24.41 -23.69 -35.19
N LEU A 331 24.32 -23.04 -34.02
CA LEU A 331 25.16 -23.28 -32.83
C LEU A 331 24.40 -23.82 -31.61
N ASP A 332 23.09 -24.09 -31.74
CA ASP A 332 22.20 -24.62 -30.68
C ASP A 332 22.19 -23.81 -29.36
N PHE A 333 21.86 -22.52 -29.47
CA PHE A 333 21.58 -21.66 -28.32
C PHE A 333 20.25 -20.89 -28.50
N ARG A 334 19.75 -20.34 -27.40
CA ARG A 334 18.48 -19.59 -27.34
C ARG A 334 18.70 -18.12 -27.09
N LEU A 335 17.78 -17.32 -27.65
CA LEU A 335 17.85 -15.87 -27.69
C LEU A 335 16.51 -15.28 -27.22
N TYR A 336 16.52 -14.63 -26.07
CA TYR A 336 15.37 -13.93 -25.51
C TYR A 336 15.63 -12.43 -25.45
N ILE A 337 14.59 -11.61 -25.61
CA ILE A 337 14.68 -10.17 -25.36
C ILE A 337 13.94 -9.89 -24.06
N VAL A 338 14.66 -9.41 -23.06
CA VAL A 338 14.21 -9.25 -21.67
C VAL A 338 14.23 -7.77 -21.27
N GLN A 339 13.32 -7.37 -20.40
CA GLN A 339 13.38 -6.10 -19.69
C GLN A 339 13.67 -6.39 -18.22
N VAL A 340 14.86 -6.03 -17.78
CA VAL A 340 15.33 -6.26 -16.41
C VAL A 340 15.16 -4.98 -15.61
N GLY A 341 14.59 -5.11 -14.42
CA GLY A 341 14.38 -4.02 -13.48
C GLY A 341 15.06 -4.32 -12.14
N LEU A 342 15.81 -3.35 -11.62
CA LEU A 342 16.30 -3.34 -10.24
C LEU A 342 15.47 -2.32 -9.45
N TYR A 343 14.97 -2.76 -8.31
CA TYR A 343 14.35 -1.89 -7.31
C TYR A 343 15.28 -1.79 -6.09
N GLN A 344 15.57 -0.55 -5.67
CA GLN A 344 16.35 -0.26 -4.47
C GLN A 344 15.65 0.80 -3.61
N SER A 345 15.72 0.66 -2.28
CA SER A 345 15.20 1.64 -1.33
C SER A 345 16.33 2.23 -0.49
N ARG A 346 16.58 3.54 -0.64
CA ARG A 346 17.53 4.32 0.16
C ARG A 346 16.77 5.13 1.22
N TYR A 347 17.43 5.52 2.30
CA TYR A 347 16.86 6.34 3.38
C TYR A 347 17.75 7.56 3.62
N GLY A 348 17.18 8.72 3.93
CA GLY A 348 17.96 9.93 4.22
C GLY A 348 17.19 10.96 5.06
N GLU A 349 17.83 12.10 5.31
CA GLU A 349 17.22 13.24 6.01
C GLU A 349 16.55 14.21 5.02
N TYR A 350 15.48 14.90 5.43
CA TYR A 350 14.75 15.87 4.61
C TYR A 350 14.61 17.23 5.31
N ASP A 351 15.18 18.31 4.73
CA ASP A 351 15.21 19.65 5.36
C ASP A 351 13.94 20.51 5.19
N GLY A 352 12.79 19.86 4.97
CA GLY A 352 11.47 20.44 4.71
C GLY A 352 10.89 21.33 5.81
N TYR A 353 9.82 22.06 5.47
CA TYR A 353 8.99 22.79 6.43
C TYR A 353 7.85 21.92 6.97
N SER A 354 7.53 22.04 8.26
CA SER A 354 6.49 21.26 8.93
C SER A 354 5.08 21.60 8.41
N GLY A 355 4.59 20.76 7.48
CA GLY A 355 3.29 20.90 6.83
C GLY A 355 3.31 20.77 5.30
N GLU A 356 4.48 20.56 4.68
CA GLU A 356 4.58 20.14 3.28
C GLU A 356 3.82 18.82 3.04
N LYS A 357 3.23 18.65 1.85
CA LYS A 357 2.50 17.41 1.48
C LYS A 357 3.44 16.39 0.83
N TRP A 358 3.04 15.13 0.90
CA TRP A 358 3.62 14.00 0.14
C TRP A 358 3.85 14.33 -1.34
N ASP A 359 2.91 15.02 -1.99
CA ASP A 359 2.98 15.37 -3.41
C ASP A 359 3.91 16.58 -3.73
N GLU A 360 4.52 17.20 -2.71
CA GLU A 360 5.19 18.51 -2.80
C GLU A 360 6.67 18.50 -2.29
N VAL A 361 7.27 17.31 -2.14
CA VAL A 361 8.69 17.12 -1.75
C VAL A 361 9.65 17.72 -2.80
N ASP A 362 10.65 18.50 -2.38
CA ASP A 362 11.75 18.94 -3.25
C ASP A 362 12.96 17.98 -3.14
N PRO A 363 13.33 17.23 -4.20
CA PRO A 363 14.47 16.30 -4.17
C PRO A 363 15.81 16.95 -3.80
N ARG A 364 15.96 18.28 -3.93
CA ARG A 364 17.18 19.02 -3.57
C ARG A 364 17.37 19.20 -2.06
N ARG A 365 16.35 18.86 -1.27
CA ARG A 365 16.30 19.01 0.19
C ARG A 365 16.50 17.69 0.93
N VAL A 366 16.61 16.59 0.17
CA VAL A 366 17.07 15.29 0.64
C VAL A 366 18.59 15.36 0.84
N LYS A 367 19.07 14.84 1.97
CA LYS A 367 20.48 14.80 2.38
C LYS A 367 20.83 13.46 2.98
N ASP A 368 22.14 13.21 3.04
CA ASP A 368 22.74 12.14 3.84
C ASP A 368 22.01 10.80 3.63
N LEU A 369 21.91 10.42 2.34
CA LEU A 369 21.32 9.17 1.88
C LEU A 369 22.21 8.00 2.32
N GLU A 370 21.87 7.41 3.47
CA GLU A 370 22.52 6.22 3.97
C GLU A 370 21.98 4.99 3.24
N GLU A 371 22.91 4.23 2.65
CA GLU A 371 22.65 2.93 2.04
C GLU A 371 22.50 1.89 3.16
N TYR A 372 21.33 1.90 3.78
CA TYR A 372 20.88 0.78 4.59
C TYR A 372 20.85 -0.48 3.71
N ALA A 373 21.55 -1.53 4.14
CA ALA A 373 21.51 -2.85 3.51
C ALA A 373 20.13 -3.50 3.74
N ASP A 374 19.15 -3.08 2.94
CA ASP A 374 17.82 -3.66 2.88
C ASP A 374 17.91 -4.99 2.09
N PRO A 375 17.55 -6.15 2.68
CA PRO A 375 17.60 -7.45 2.00
C PRO A 375 16.55 -7.64 0.88
N GLU A 376 16.00 -6.54 0.35
CA GLU A 376 15.08 -6.52 -0.78
C GLU A 376 15.60 -5.69 -1.98
N LEU A 377 16.93 -5.63 -2.18
CA LEU A 377 17.47 -5.51 -3.54
C LEU A 377 16.81 -6.60 -4.39
N ARG A 378 16.11 -6.18 -5.45
CA ARG A 378 15.34 -7.08 -6.32
C ARG A 378 15.59 -6.75 -7.77
N HIS A 379 16.60 -7.43 -8.34
CA HIS A 379 16.61 -7.69 -9.76
C HIS A 379 15.40 -8.56 -10.14
N THR A 380 14.71 -8.19 -11.21
CA THR A 380 13.53 -8.88 -11.72
C THR A 380 13.46 -8.82 -13.23
N VAL A 381 13.09 -9.94 -13.87
CA VAL A 381 12.59 -9.91 -15.25
C VAL A 381 11.18 -9.33 -15.20
N VAL A 382 11.01 -8.12 -15.69
CA VAL A 382 9.72 -7.40 -15.68
C VAL A 382 8.86 -7.80 -16.88
N TYR A 383 9.53 -8.17 -17.99
CA TYR A 383 8.93 -8.72 -19.19
C TYR A 383 9.98 -9.48 -20.01
N ALA A 384 9.58 -10.54 -20.73
CA ALA A 384 10.44 -11.24 -21.67
C ALA A 384 9.67 -11.75 -22.89
N ILE A 385 10.35 -11.83 -24.03
CA ILE A 385 9.85 -12.43 -25.28
C ILE A 385 10.88 -13.33 -25.96
N ASP A 386 10.40 -14.30 -26.72
CA ASP A 386 11.20 -15.04 -27.69
C ASP A 386 11.49 -14.20 -28.97
N THR A 387 12.21 -14.80 -29.93
CA THR A 387 12.53 -14.15 -31.21
C THR A 387 11.36 -14.06 -32.21
N GLU A 388 10.19 -14.59 -31.88
CA GLU A 388 8.91 -14.43 -32.59
C GLU A 388 8.02 -13.36 -31.92
N ALA A 389 8.48 -12.74 -30.83
CA ALA A 389 7.74 -11.82 -29.96
C ALA A 389 6.58 -12.47 -29.18
N VAL A 390 6.70 -13.75 -28.85
CA VAL A 390 5.81 -14.44 -27.92
C VAL A 390 6.24 -14.15 -26.48
N PRO A 391 5.33 -13.73 -25.58
CA PRO A 391 5.63 -13.56 -24.17
C PRO A 391 6.09 -14.86 -23.51
N VAL A 392 7.18 -14.79 -22.74
CA VAL A 392 7.67 -15.87 -21.89
C VAL A 392 7.88 -15.37 -20.45
N ASP A 393 7.70 -16.24 -19.47
CA ASP A 393 8.10 -16.05 -18.08
C ASP A 393 9.44 -16.78 -17.88
N ILE A 394 10.45 -16.10 -17.31
CA ILE A 394 11.79 -16.66 -17.09
C ILE A 394 12.03 -16.82 -15.59
N PHE A 395 12.46 -18.02 -15.19
CA PHE A 395 12.68 -18.42 -13.80
C PHE A 395 14.08 -19.04 -13.63
N GLY A 396 14.58 -19.13 -12.39
CA GLY A 396 15.87 -19.77 -12.10
C GLY A 396 17.12 -18.97 -12.52
N VAL A 397 16.95 -17.86 -13.24
CA VAL A 397 17.98 -16.82 -13.42
C VAL A 397 18.04 -16.00 -12.15
N ASP A 398 19.06 -16.23 -11.31
CA ASP A 398 19.44 -15.25 -10.31
C ASP A 398 20.29 -14.17 -10.99
N PHE A 399 19.92 -12.91 -10.77
CA PHE A 399 20.62 -11.75 -11.29
C PHE A 399 21.53 -11.12 -10.22
N GLY A 400 21.66 -11.77 -9.05
CA GLY A 400 22.60 -11.45 -7.99
C GLY A 400 22.15 -10.36 -7.03
N ASN A 401 22.84 -10.31 -5.88
CA ASN A 401 22.96 -9.11 -5.04
C ASN A 401 24.42 -8.66 -5.09
N ASP A 402 24.68 -7.61 -5.85
CA ASP A 402 25.87 -6.74 -5.95
C ASP A 402 27.27 -7.36 -6.19
N ASP A 403 27.62 -8.52 -5.62
CA ASP A 403 28.94 -9.16 -5.78
C ASP A 403 29.01 -10.19 -6.92
N GLU A 404 27.90 -10.89 -7.23
CA GLU A 404 27.83 -11.90 -8.31
C GLU A 404 27.17 -11.36 -9.59
N SER A 405 26.52 -10.19 -9.53
CA SER A 405 25.78 -9.60 -10.65
C SER A 405 26.66 -9.06 -11.79
N ASP A 406 27.91 -8.72 -11.50
CA ASP A 406 28.83 -8.09 -12.44
C ASP A 406 29.35 -9.04 -13.54
N ASP A 407 29.33 -10.36 -13.28
CA ASP A 407 29.73 -11.39 -14.25
C ASP A 407 28.63 -11.70 -15.29
N LEU A 408 27.39 -11.29 -15.04
CA LEU A 408 26.23 -11.63 -15.87
C LEU A 408 26.04 -10.69 -17.07
N TYR A 409 26.36 -9.41 -16.92
CA TYR A 409 26.07 -8.37 -17.91
C TYR A 409 27.31 -7.96 -18.72
N LEU A 410 27.36 -8.39 -19.98
CA LEU A 410 28.52 -8.23 -20.88
C LEU A 410 28.93 -6.78 -21.21
N ASN A 411 28.14 -5.77 -20.86
CA ASN A 411 28.37 -4.37 -21.28
C ASN A 411 27.93 -3.30 -20.26
N GLY A 412 28.11 -3.57 -18.96
CA GLY A 412 27.90 -2.60 -17.87
C GLY A 412 26.91 -3.10 -16.83
N GLN A 413 26.54 -2.24 -15.87
CA GLN A 413 25.59 -2.55 -14.79
C GLN A 413 24.18 -1.99 -15.10
N LEU A 414 23.14 -2.46 -14.42
CA LEU A 414 21.80 -1.88 -14.57
C LEU A 414 21.75 -0.41 -14.09
N THR A 415 22.56 -0.10 -13.09
CA THR A 415 22.77 1.20 -12.40
C THR A 415 23.50 2.26 -13.24
N ASP A 416 24.07 1.92 -14.41
CA ASP A 416 24.67 2.89 -15.35
C ASP A 416 23.64 3.92 -15.90
N THR A 417 22.36 3.65 -15.71
CA THR A 417 21.25 4.50 -16.17
C THR A 417 20.66 5.31 -15.02
N LYS A 418 20.17 6.52 -15.30
CA LYS A 418 19.51 7.33 -14.26
C LYS A 418 18.20 6.66 -13.83
N PRO A 419 17.96 6.43 -12.53
CA PRO A 419 16.71 5.84 -12.07
C PRO A 419 15.52 6.81 -12.20
N ASP A 420 14.33 6.20 -12.21
CA ASP A 420 13.10 6.83 -11.80
C ASP A 420 12.97 6.73 -10.27
N SER A 421 13.07 7.88 -9.59
CA SER A 421 13.05 7.98 -8.13
C SER A 421 11.68 8.43 -7.61
N LYS A 422 11.17 7.78 -6.56
CA LYS A 422 10.01 8.22 -5.76
C LYS A 422 10.45 8.60 -4.35
N TYR A 423 9.68 9.46 -3.69
CA TYR A 423 10.04 10.08 -2.42
C TYR A 423 8.87 9.99 -1.42
N ASP A 424 9.02 9.23 -0.35
CA ASP A 424 7.98 9.03 0.68
C ASP A 424 8.49 9.46 2.06
N LEU A 425 7.79 10.38 2.74
CA LEU A 425 8.17 10.88 4.06
C LEU A 425 7.78 9.89 5.18
N PHE A 426 8.76 9.32 5.88
CA PHE A 426 8.47 8.42 7.01
C PHE A 426 8.06 9.18 8.27
N ASP A 427 8.68 10.34 8.53
CA ASP A 427 8.35 11.24 9.63
C ASP A 427 8.65 12.70 9.24
N GLN A 428 8.96 13.58 10.20
CA GLN A 428 9.25 15.00 9.93
C GLN A 428 10.71 15.26 9.52
N GLU A 429 11.59 14.27 9.71
CA GLU A 429 13.04 14.39 9.50
C GLU A 429 13.54 13.34 8.50
N ARG A 430 12.86 12.19 8.36
CA ARG A 430 13.26 11.07 7.48
C ARG A 430 12.44 10.90 6.20
N ILE A 431 13.13 10.54 5.13
CA ILE A 431 12.56 10.26 3.81
C ILE A 431 13.08 8.94 3.22
N ARG A 432 12.19 8.21 2.54
CA ARG A 432 12.50 7.08 1.64
C ARG A 432 12.79 7.62 0.25
N VAL A 433 13.80 7.09 -0.41
CA VAL A 433 13.98 7.23 -1.86
C VAL A 433 13.90 5.85 -2.48
N ASP A 434 12.85 5.59 -3.24
CA ASP A 434 12.66 4.35 -3.98
C ASP A 434 13.12 4.56 -5.41
N GLU A 435 14.19 3.88 -5.81
CA GLU A 435 14.81 3.99 -7.13
C GLU A 435 14.52 2.74 -7.95
N SER A 436 13.88 2.93 -9.11
CA SER A 436 13.73 1.87 -10.12
C SER A 436 14.62 2.16 -11.32
N TYR A 437 15.51 1.21 -11.61
CA TYR A 437 16.36 1.16 -12.79
C TYR A 437 15.78 0.12 -13.75
N GLU A 438 15.53 0.46 -15.02
CA GLU A 438 15.02 -0.48 -16.02
C GLU A 438 15.85 -0.40 -17.32
N ARG A 439 16.35 -1.55 -17.80
CA ARG A 439 17.03 -1.66 -19.10
C ARG A 439 16.47 -2.83 -19.91
N THR A 440 16.45 -2.69 -21.22
CA THR A 440 16.23 -3.83 -22.13
C THR A 440 17.56 -4.53 -22.39
N ALA A 441 17.56 -5.86 -22.37
CA ALA A 441 18.71 -6.70 -22.67
C ALA A 441 18.33 -7.84 -23.61
N ILE A 442 19.33 -8.39 -24.28
CA ILE A 442 19.32 -9.74 -24.85
C ILE A 442 19.75 -10.68 -23.74
N LEU A 443 19.06 -11.81 -23.58
CA LEU A 443 19.52 -12.96 -22.79
C LEU A 443 19.89 -14.10 -23.76
N LEU A 444 21.14 -14.55 -23.68
CA LEU A 444 21.66 -15.73 -24.36
C LEU A 444 21.62 -16.91 -23.38
N VAL A 445 21.17 -18.08 -23.84
CA VAL A 445 20.95 -19.26 -23.00
C VAL A 445 21.42 -20.51 -23.74
N LYS A 446 22.26 -21.34 -23.11
CA LYS A 446 22.64 -22.65 -23.64
C LYS A 446 21.40 -23.57 -23.65
N ASN A 447 21.22 -24.36 -24.72
CA ASN A 447 19.98 -25.12 -24.96
C ASN A 447 19.73 -26.25 -23.92
N ASN A 448 20.75 -26.61 -23.13
CA ASN A 448 20.67 -27.53 -21.99
C ASN A 448 19.79 -27.03 -20.82
N ARG A 449 19.58 -25.72 -20.65
CA ARG A 449 18.76 -25.14 -19.57
C ARG A 449 17.40 -24.59 -19.99
N ASP A 450 17.17 -24.36 -21.28
CA ASP A 450 15.94 -23.73 -21.80
C ASP A 450 14.67 -24.40 -21.25
N ASP A 451 14.69 -25.74 -21.23
CA ASP A 451 13.62 -26.64 -20.79
C ASP A 451 13.18 -26.45 -19.32
N ASP A 452 14.03 -25.98 -18.41
CA ASP A 452 13.66 -25.75 -17.00
C ASP A 452 13.57 -24.25 -16.65
N MET A 453 14.23 -23.40 -17.43
CA MET A 453 14.36 -21.96 -17.17
C MET A 453 13.23 -21.11 -17.77
N VAL A 454 12.62 -21.53 -18.88
CA VAL A 454 11.68 -20.71 -19.66
C VAL A 454 10.29 -21.35 -19.76
N TRP A 455 9.27 -20.58 -19.41
CA TRP A 455 7.88 -21.02 -19.30
C TRP A 455 6.95 -20.10 -20.09
N TYR A 456 5.84 -20.63 -20.63
CA TYR A 456 4.87 -19.82 -21.35
C TYR A 456 3.74 -19.34 -20.40
N PRO A 457 3.33 -18.06 -20.43
CA PRO A 457 2.25 -17.58 -19.58
C PRO A 457 0.95 -18.38 -19.81
N LEU A 458 0.31 -18.82 -18.72
CA LEU A 458 -0.82 -19.76 -18.74
C LEU A 458 -1.90 -19.42 -19.79
N GLN A 459 -2.28 -18.14 -19.88
CA GLN A 459 -3.30 -17.66 -20.82
C GLN A 459 -2.87 -17.78 -22.29
N TYR A 460 -1.57 -17.65 -22.59
CA TYR A 460 -1.01 -17.87 -23.92
C TYR A 460 -1.03 -19.36 -24.27
N ALA A 461 -0.53 -20.23 -23.39
CA ALA A 461 -0.52 -21.69 -23.62
C ALA A 461 -1.93 -22.25 -23.86
N VAL A 462 -2.91 -21.84 -23.04
CA VAL A 462 -4.33 -22.16 -23.24
C VAL A 462 -4.83 -21.68 -24.61
N SER A 463 -4.55 -20.43 -24.98
CA SER A 463 -5.03 -19.84 -26.25
C SER A 463 -4.42 -20.51 -27.48
N ALA A 464 -3.12 -20.79 -27.46
CA ALA A 464 -2.40 -21.41 -28.58
C ALA A 464 -2.86 -22.87 -28.80
N LEU A 465 -2.90 -23.70 -27.75
CA LEU A 465 -3.38 -25.08 -27.84
C LEU A 465 -4.90 -25.16 -28.14
N GLN A 466 -5.69 -24.20 -27.67
CA GLN A 466 -7.10 -24.09 -28.08
C GLN A 466 -7.23 -23.78 -29.58
N GLY A 467 -6.36 -22.94 -30.13
CA GLY A 467 -6.25 -22.64 -31.56
C GLY A 467 -5.64 -23.74 -32.42
N SER A 468 -4.93 -24.71 -31.83
CA SER A 468 -4.24 -25.79 -32.54
C SER A 468 -5.17 -26.61 -33.45
N VAL A 469 -4.64 -26.94 -34.64
CA VAL A 469 -5.21 -27.85 -35.64
C VAL A 469 -4.22 -28.94 -36.07
N SER A 470 -3.16 -29.17 -35.28
CA SER A 470 -2.14 -30.17 -35.58
C SER A 470 -2.67 -31.60 -35.42
N ALA A 471 -2.16 -32.54 -36.24
CA ALA A 471 -2.55 -33.95 -36.16
C ALA A 471 -1.75 -34.75 -35.11
N ASN A 472 -0.59 -34.23 -34.71
CA ASN A 472 0.26 -34.69 -33.60
C ASN A 472 0.94 -33.42 -33.03
N PRO A 473 1.32 -33.39 -31.74
CA PRO A 473 1.95 -32.21 -31.15
C PRO A 473 3.34 -31.93 -31.74
N ASP A 474 3.59 -30.69 -32.17
CA ASP A 474 4.95 -30.24 -32.54
C ASP A 474 5.81 -29.88 -31.31
N VAL A 475 7.08 -29.51 -31.50
CA VAL A 475 8.03 -29.19 -30.40
C VAL A 475 7.49 -28.09 -29.49
N ARG A 476 6.88 -27.05 -30.08
CA ARG A 476 6.29 -25.92 -29.33
C ARG A 476 5.04 -26.37 -28.60
N GLU A 477 4.18 -27.15 -29.25
CA GLU A 477 2.98 -27.68 -28.60
C GLU A 477 3.33 -28.58 -27.41
N ASN A 478 4.39 -29.40 -27.49
CA ASN A 478 4.87 -30.20 -26.35
C ASN A 478 5.36 -29.32 -25.18
N LEU A 479 6.07 -28.22 -25.43
CA LEU A 479 6.46 -27.25 -24.38
C LEU A 479 5.23 -26.58 -23.73
N LEU A 480 4.21 -26.26 -24.52
CA LEU A 480 2.94 -25.72 -24.01
C LEU A 480 2.16 -26.77 -23.20
N LEU A 481 2.21 -28.06 -23.58
CA LEU A 481 1.63 -29.14 -22.77
C LEU A 481 2.37 -29.30 -21.45
N ARG A 482 3.71 -29.30 -21.46
CA ARG A 482 4.54 -29.38 -20.25
C ARG A 482 4.21 -28.25 -19.28
N THR A 483 4.15 -27.01 -19.78
CA THR A 483 3.70 -25.82 -19.04
C THR A 483 2.36 -26.05 -18.31
N LEU A 484 1.37 -26.67 -18.98
CA LEU A 484 0.05 -26.91 -18.39
C LEU A 484 0.01 -28.16 -17.48
N CYS A 485 0.78 -29.21 -17.77
CA CYS A 485 0.78 -30.45 -17.00
C CYS A 485 1.61 -30.36 -15.71
N GLU A 486 2.68 -29.55 -15.70
CA GLU A 486 3.58 -29.40 -14.55
C GLU A 486 3.11 -28.35 -13.52
N GLU A 487 2.09 -27.53 -13.83
CA GLU A 487 1.37 -26.59 -12.93
C GLU A 487 0.60 -27.27 -11.77
N ARG A 488 1.03 -28.46 -11.33
CA ARG A 488 0.54 -29.11 -10.11
C ARG A 488 0.91 -28.24 -8.90
N PRO A 489 -0.02 -28.00 -7.96
CA PRO A 489 0.25 -27.20 -6.75
C PRO A 489 1.12 -27.96 -5.72
N GLN A 490 2.40 -28.13 -6.01
CA GLN A 490 3.36 -28.72 -5.08
C GLN A 490 3.59 -27.81 -3.87
N LYS A 491 3.43 -28.37 -2.67
CA LYS A 491 3.81 -27.72 -1.41
C LYS A 491 5.32 -27.88 -1.23
N GLY A 492 6.11 -26.95 -1.75
CA GLY A 492 7.57 -26.98 -1.63
C GLY A 492 8.21 -25.60 -1.76
N TRP A 493 8.19 -25.03 -2.96
CA TRP A 493 8.91 -23.80 -3.26
C TRP A 493 8.24 -22.55 -2.65
N SER A 494 9.04 -21.67 -2.05
CA SER A 494 8.60 -20.44 -1.39
C SER A 494 8.38 -19.28 -2.37
N GLY A 495 9.26 -19.08 -3.34
CA GLY A 495 9.21 -17.96 -4.28
C GLY A 495 7.95 -17.92 -5.15
N TYR A 496 7.49 -19.09 -5.61
CA TYR A 496 6.36 -19.23 -6.55
C TYR A 496 4.98 -18.86 -5.95
N GLN A 497 4.89 -18.64 -4.64
CA GLN A 497 3.62 -18.33 -3.97
C GLN A 497 3.13 -16.89 -4.22
N SER A 498 4.01 -16.00 -4.70
CA SER A 498 3.72 -14.59 -4.96
C SER A 498 2.83 -14.37 -6.21
N ASN A 499 3.19 -14.96 -7.35
CA ASN A 499 2.48 -14.79 -8.62
C ASN A 499 1.18 -15.59 -8.71
N ARG A 500 1.00 -16.65 -7.90
CA ARG A 500 -0.26 -17.42 -7.84
C ARG A 500 -1.48 -16.58 -7.42
N ALA A 501 -1.26 -15.39 -6.85
CA ALA A 501 -2.31 -14.42 -6.53
C ALA A 501 -2.77 -13.55 -7.73
N LYS A 502 -2.09 -13.61 -8.89
CA LYS A 502 -2.39 -12.78 -10.08
C LYS A 502 -3.38 -13.44 -11.05
N PHE A 503 -3.35 -14.77 -11.19
CA PHE A 503 -4.21 -15.51 -12.13
C PHE A 503 -5.66 -15.54 -11.65
N GLN A 504 -6.62 -15.38 -12.57
CA GLN A 504 -8.03 -15.48 -12.22
C GLN A 504 -8.42 -16.95 -12.10
N LYS A 505 -9.33 -17.28 -11.16
CA LYS A 505 -9.85 -18.66 -11.01
C LYS A 505 -10.34 -19.25 -12.34
N LYS A 506 -10.94 -18.39 -13.18
CA LYS A 506 -11.45 -18.72 -14.51
C LYS A 506 -10.35 -19.25 -15.46
N ASP A 507 -9.13 -18.71 -15.40
CA ASP A 507 -8.06 -19.06 -16.33
C ASP A 507 -7.64 -20.53 -16.14
N LEU A 508 -7.67 -21.02 -14.89
CA LEU A 508 -7.45 -22.42 -14.52
C LEU A 508 -8.65 -23.34 -14.82
N GLU A 509 -9.88 -22.78 -14.96
CA GLU A 509 -11.08 -23.57 -15.28
C GLU A 509 -11.16 -23.99 -16.77
N ASP A 510 -10.42 -23.32 -17.65
CA ASP A 510 -10.37 -23.66 -19.09
C ASP A 510 -9.22 -24.64 -19.45
N VAL A 511 -8.18 -24.78 -18.62
CA VAL A 511 -7.02 -25.67 -18.91
C VAL A 511 -7.43 -27.13 -19.16
N PRO A 512 -8.26 -27.80 -18.32
CA PRO A 512 -8.64 -29.19 -18.55
C PRO A 512 -9.48 -29.39 -19.82
N ARG A 513 -10.13 -28.32 -20.33
CA ARG A 513 -10.92 -28.35 -21.57
C ARG A 513 -10.00 -28.39 -22.80
N VAL A 514 -8.92 -27.62 -22.75
CA VAL A 514 -7.93 -27.56 -23.83
C VAL A 514 -7.09 -28.84 -23.86
N LEU A 515 -6.58 -29.29 -22.70
CA LEU A 515 -5.85 -30.56 -22.61
C LEU A 515 -6.71 -31.75 -23.06
N CYS A 516 -7.99 -31.83 -22.64
CA CYS A 516 -8.92 -32.84 -23.15
C CYS A 516 -9.13 -32.77 -24.67
N LYS A 517 -9.31 -31.57 -25.24
CA LYS A 517 -9.42 -31.37 -26.70
C LYS A 517 -8.18 -31.90 -27.41
N CYS A 518 -6.99 -31.50 -26.96
CA CYS A 518 -5.70 -31.90 -27.52
C CYS A 518 -5.49 -33.42 -27.44
N ALA A 519 -5.72 -34.02 -26.27
CA ALA A 519 -5.67 -35.47 -26.07
C ALA A 519 -6.59 -36.23 -27.04
N CYS A 520 -7.85 -35.79 -27.20
CA CYS A 520 -8.78 -36.41 -28.15
C CYS A 520 -8.38 -36.17 -29.62
N GLN A 521 -7.75 -35.04 -29.93
CA GLN A 521 -7.32 -34.66 -31.29
C GLN A 521 -6.10 -35.46 -31.76
N TRP A 522 -5.14 -35.73 -30.87
CA TRP A 522 -3.94 -36.51 -31.14
C TRP A 522 -4.06 -38.00 -30.77
N SER A 523 -5.22 -38.42 -30.24
CA SER A 523 -5.49 -39.78 -29.72
C SER A 523 -4.54 -40.22 -28.58
N ASP A 524 -4.12 -39.27 -27.74
CA ASP A 524 -3.25 -39.48 -26.60
C ASP A 524 -4.07 -39.80 -25.33
N LEU A 525 -4.02 -41.05 -24.87
CA LEU A 525 -4.70 -41.50 -23.66
C LEU A 525 -3.96 -41.11 -22.38
N ASP A 526 -2.63 -41.07 -22.40
CA ASP A 526 -1.82 -40.80 -21.21
C ASP A 526 -1.90 -39.32 -20.83
N LEU A 527 -1.93 -38.41 -21.81
CA LEU A 527 -2.25 -36.99 -21.62
C LEU A 527 -3.66 -36.80 -21.04
N LEU A 528 -4.65 -37.56 -21.51
CA LEU A 528 -6.01 -37.50 -20.97
C LEU A 528 -6.03 -37.96 -19.50
N LEU A 529 -5.53 -39.16 -19.20
CA LEU A 529 -5.55 -39.71 -17.83
C LEU A 529 -4.75 -38.83 -16.86
N THR A 530 -3.60 -38.31 -17.29
CA THR A 530 -2.80 -37.34 -16.52
C THR A 530 -3.58 -36.06 -16.24
N THR A 531 -4.31 -35.53 -17.23
CA THR A 531 -5.18 -34.34 -17.05
C THR A 531 -6.31 -34.62 -16.04
N LEU A 532 -6.98 -35.77 -16.16
CA LEU A 532 -8.15 -36.10 -15.34
C LEU A 532 -7.80 -36.27 -13.85
N GLU A 533 -6.64 -36.84 -13.54
CA GLU A 533 -6.18 -37.00 -12.15
C GLU A 533 -5.49 -35.72 -11.62
N THR A 534 -4.64 -35.04 -12.42
CA THR A 534 -3.90 -33.83 -11.99
C THR A 534 -4.81 -32.66 -11.60
N TYR A 535 -5.92 -32.49 -12.32
CA TYR A 535 -6.91 -31.44 -12.05
C TYR A 535 -8.11 -31.93 -11.19
N GLU A 536 -8.05 -33.15 -10.65
CA GLU A 536 -9.15 -33.80 -9.91
C GLU A 536 -10.52 -33.68 -10.62
N VAL A 537 -10.55 -33.85 -11.95
CA VAL A 537 -11.73 -33.56 -12.79
C VAL A 537 -12.96 -34.38 -12.38
N ALA A 538 -12.76 -35.56 -11.78
CA ALA A 538 -13.84 -36.38 -11.25
C ALA A 538 -14.56 -35.77 -10.04
N SER A 539 -13.92 -34.86 -9.29
CA SER A 539 -14.52 -34.11 -8.19
C SER A 539 -15.28 -32.86 -8.70
N ASN A 540 -14.90 -32.30 -9.84
CA ASN A 540 -15.56 -31.14 -10.45
C ASN A 540 -15.62 -31.22 -11.97
N LEU A 541 -16.63 -31.93 -12.47
CA LEU A 541 -16.88 -32.17 -13.89
C LEU A 541 -17.16 -30.87 -14.69
N ALA A 542 -17.51 -29.76 -14.03
CA ALA A 542 -17.69 -28.48 -14.71
C ALA A 542 -16.38 -27.93 -15.32
N LEU A 543 -15.22 -28.43 -14.88
CA LEU A 543 -13.94 -28.17 -15.54
C LEU A 543 -13.97 -28.70 -16.98
N MET A 544 -14.33 -29.97 -17.20
CA MET A 544 -14.30 -30.61 -18.53
C MET A 544 -15.60 -30.40 -19.34
N GLY A 545 -16.75 -30.53 -18.68
CA GLY A 545 -18.09 -30.52 -19.29
C GLY A 545 -18.48 -31.88 -19.90
N VAL A 546 -19.74 -32.29 -19.70
CA VAL A 546 -20.26 -33.62 -20.08
C VAL A 546 -20.02 -33.93 -21.57
N ASP A 547 -20.24 -32.96 -22.47
CA ASP A 547 -20.06 -33.14 -23.92
C ASP A 547 -18.65 -33.62 -24.28
N ARG A 548 -17.61 -33.10 -23.59
CA ARG A 548 -16.21 -33.51 -23.80
C ARG A 548 -15.93 -34.90 -23.26
N CYS A 549 -16.58 -35.29 -22.17
CA CYS A 549 -16.51 -36.66 -21.66
C CYS A 549 -17.10 -37.67 -22.66
N ILE A 550 -18.19 -37.29 -23.35
CA ILE A 550 -18.77 -38.11 -24.43
C ILE A 550 -17.87 -38.16 -25.67
N VAL A 551 -17.14 -37.09 -26.00
CA VAL A 551 -16.11 -37.11 -27.06
C VAL A 551 -14.93 -38.02 -26.67
N ALA A 552 -14.44 -37.91 -25.44
CA ALA A 552 -13.35 -38.77 -24.93
C ALA A 552 -13.75 -40.26 -24.95
N LEU A 553 -14.96 -40.60 -24.48
CA LEU A 553 -15.51 -41.96 -24.56
C LEU A 553 -15.55 -42.49 -26.01
N ARG A 554 -15.94 -41.66 -26.98
CA ARG A 554 -15.97 -42.04 -28.40
C ARG A 554 -14.58 -42.19 -29.03
N THR A 555 -13.55 -41.59 -28.42
CA THR A 555 -12.16 -41.64 -28.90
C THR A 555 -11.41 -42.83 -28.30
N PHE A 556 -11.59 -43.08 -26.99
CA PHE A 556 -10.80 -44.05 -26.21
C PHE A 556 -11.55 -45.31 -25.78
N GLY A 557 -12.88 -45.34 -25.88
CA GLY A 557 -13.71 -46.48 -25.48
C GLY A 557 -14.07 -46.53 -23.99
N TRP A 558 -14.94 -47.48 -23.62
CA TRP A 558 -15.46 -47.63 -22.25
C TRP A 558 -14.39 -48.11 -21.27
N GLU A 559 -13.71 -49.22 -21.58
CA GLU A 559 -12.74 -49.88 -20.69
C GLU A 559 -11.64 -48.92 -20.19
N SER A 560 -11.16 -48.01 -21.04
CA SER A 560 -10.12 -47.04 -20.71
C SER A 560 -10.58 -45.87 -19.82
N LEU A 561 -11.89 -45.65 -19.67
CA LEU A 561 -12.45 -44.52 -18.91
C LEU A 561 -13.48 -44.93 -17.84
N LYS A 562 -13.79 -46.22 -17.68
CA LYS A 562 -14.71 -46.77 -16.67
C LYS A 562 -14.39 -46.26 -15.26
N ASP A 563 -13.13 -46.42 -14.81
CA ASP A 563 -12.67 -45.93 -13.50
C ASP A 563 -12.87 -44.42 -13.31
N PHE A 564 -12.70 -43.63 -14.37
CA PHE A 564 -12.98 -42.19 -14.33
C PHE A 564 -14.48 -41.93 -14.18
N PHE A 565 -15.33 -42.60 -14.95
CA PHE A 565 -16.79 -42.43 -14.86
C PHE A 565 -17.36 -42.89 -13.51
N GLU A 566 -16.83 -43.96 -12.92
CA GLU A 566 -17.14 -44.38 -11.55
C GLU A 566 -16.67 -43.35 -10.51
N LYS A 567 -15.44 -42.82 -10.63
CA LYS A 567 -14.97 -41.70 -9.80
C LYS A 567 -15.93 -40.49 -9.90
N VAL A 568 -16.36 -40.10 -11.11
CA VAL A 568 -17.24 -38.93 -11.33
C VAL A 568 -18.63 -39.13 -10.72
N VAL A 569 -19.26 -40.29 -10.97
CA VAL A 569 -20.60 -40.61 -10.47
C VAL A 569 -20.66 -40.65 -8.93
N HIS A 570 -19.52 -40.86 -8.25
CA HIS A 570 -19.44 -40.73 -6.80
C HIS A 570 -18.94 -39.36 -6.30
N LYS A 571 -17.97 -38.72 -6.95
CA LYS A 571 -17.27 -37.55 -6.41
C LYS A 571 -17.76 -36.18 -6.86
N ASP A 572 -18.44 -36.06 -8.00
CA ASP A 572 -18.73 -34.72 -8.55
C ASP A 572 -19.62 -33.88 -7.61
N GLU A 573 -19.27 -32.60 -7.47
CA GLU A 573 -19.97 -31.65 -6.58
C GLU A 573 -21.45 -31.42 -6.92
N SER A 574 -21.93 -31.71 -8.14
CA SER A 574 -23.33 -31.48 -8.53
C SER A 574 -24.08 -32.76 -8.86
N ASN A 575 -25.18 -32.96 -8.15
CA ASN A 575 -26.12 -34.06 -8.38
C ASN A 575 -26.78 -33.96 -9.76
N VAL A 576 -27.03 -32.74 -10.24
CA VAL A 576 -27.55 -32.50 -11.59
C VAL A 576 -26.57 -32.96 -12.66
N ARG A 577 -25.27 -32.62 -12.54
CA ARG A 577 -24.23 -33.05 -13.50
C ARG A 577 -23.99 -34.56 -13.46
N ARG A 578 -24.02 -35.17 -12.28
CA ARG A 578 -23.94 -36.64 -12.11
C ARG A 578 -25.06 -37.34 -12.89
N GLN A 579 -26.30 -36.85 -12.77
CA GLN A 579 -27.44 -37.42 -13.49
C GLN A 579 -27.39 -37.14 -15.01
N GLU A 580 -27.05 -35.91 -15.41
CA GLU A 580 -26.83 -35.52 -16.82
C GLU A 580 -25.82 -36.46 -17.50
N LEU A 581 -24.66 -36.67 -16.89
CA LEU A 581 -23.63 -37.59 -17.38
C LEU A 581 -24.15 -39.03 -17.47
N ALA A 582 -24.79 -39.56 -16.43
CA ALA A 582 -25.31 -40.92 -16.43
C ALA A 582 -26.34 -41.16 -17.56
N LEU A 583 -27.22 -40.19 -17.81
CA LEU A 583 -28.20 -40.25 -18.90
C LEU A 583 -27.53 -40.17 -20.28
N GLN A 584 -26.59 -39.24 -20.48
CA GLN A 584 -25.88 -39.12 -21.76
C GLN A 584 -25.00 -40.35 -22.06
N LEU A 585 -24.33 -40.91 -21.05
CA LEU A 585 -23.60 -42.19 -21.18
C LEU A 585 -24.56 -43.33 -21.57
N GLY A 586 -25.75 -43.41 -20.97
CA GLY A 586 -26.76 -44.41 -21.33
C GLY A 586 -27.26 -44.29 -22.79
N GLU A 587 -27.41 -43.07 -23.32
CA GLU A 587 -27.75 -42.88 -24.74
C GLU A 587 -26.60 -43.27 -25.69
N VAL A 588 -25.34 -43.23 -25.25
CA VAL A 588 -24.20 -43.79 -26.00
C VAL A 588 -24.16 -45.31 -25.86
N ALA A 589 -24.36 -45.87 -24.67
CA ALA A 589 -24.34 -47.31 -24.43
C ALA A 589 -25.37 -48.07 -25.29
N LYS A 590 -26.57 -47.49 -25.49
CA LYS A 590 -27.60 -48.02 -26.41
C LYS A 590 -27.16 -48.15 -27.87
N GLN A 591 -26.06 -47.51 -28.26
CA GLN A 591 -25.48 -47.54 -29.62
C GLN A 591 -24.29 -48.53 -29.72
N THR A 592 -23.89 -49.17 -28.62
CA THR A 592 -22.82 -50.17 -28.57
C THR A 592 -23.39 -51.59 -28.36
N ASN A 593 -22.54 -52.60 -28.47
CA ASN A 593 -22.86 -53.99 -28.11
C ASN A 593 -22.22 -54.38 -26.75
N GLU A 594 -21.77 -53.42 -25.96
CA GLU A 594 -20.99 -53.65 -24.73
C GLU A 594 -21.91 -53.85 -23.52
N THR A 595 -22.16 -55.12 -23.17
CA THR A 595 -23.15 -55.49 -22.15
C THR A 595 -22.82 -54.99 -20.75
N ASP A 596 -21.54 -54.82 -20.41
CA ASP A 596 -21.11 -54.23 -19.13
C ASP A 596 -21.45 -52.73 -19.07
N PHE A 597 -21.12 -51.97 -20.13
CA PHE A 597 -21.40 -50.54 -20.22
C PHE A 597 -22.91 -50.25 -20.19
N VAL A 598 -23.73 -51.05 -20.90
CA VAL A 598 -25.19 -50.96 -20.84
C VAL A 598 -25.71 -51.25 -19.43
N ALA A 599 -25.32 -52.37 -18.83
CA ALA A 599 -25.78 -52.74 -17.48
C ALA A 599 -25.34 -51.73 -16.40
N TRP A 600 -24.15 -51.14 -16.53
CA TRP A 600 -23.66 -50.10 -15.64
C TRP A 600 -24.45 -48.79 -15.82
N THR A 601 -24.68 -48.34 -17.05
CA THR A 601 -25.39 -47.07 -17.32
C THR A 601 -26.87 -47.12 -16.97
N GLU A 602 -27.55 -48.27 -17.13
CA GLU A 602 -28.93 -48.45 -16.68
C GLU A 602 -29.09 -48.34 -15.15
N ALA A 603 -28.06 -48.67 -14.38
CA ALA A 603 -28.09 -48.63 -12.91
C ALA A 603 -27.81 -47.23 -12.32
N GLN A 604 -26.91 -46.44 -12.92
CA GLN A 604 -26.42 -45.20 -12.28
C GLN A 604 -27.49 -44.15 -11.96
N PRO A 605 -28.52 -43.89 -12.80
CA PRO A 605 -29.53 -42.87 -12.50
C PRO A 605 -30.23 -43.10 -11.16
N GLU A 606 -30.56 -44.34 -10.82
CA GLU A 606 -31.22 -44.69 -9.55
C GLU A 606 -30.25 -44.63 -8.36
N VAL A 607 -28.99 -45.05 -8.57
CA VAL A 607 -27.92 -44.96 -7.55
C VAL A 607 -27.67 -43.50 -7.16
N ILE A 608 -27.63 -42.57 -8.12
CA ILE A 608 -27.39 -41.14 -7.86
C ILE A 608 -28.50 -40.55 -6.99
N LEU A 609 -29.76 -40.88 -7.24
CA LEU A 609 -30.91 -40.38 -6.45
C LEU A 609 -30.93 -40.88 -5.00
N HIS A 610 -30.26 -42.01 -4.73
CA HIS A 610 -30.08 -42.59 -3.39
C HIS A 610 -28.71 -42.24 -2.77
N THR A 611 -27.85 -41.50 -3.46
CA THR A 611 -26.50 -41.11 -3.01
C THR A 611 -26.21 -39.63 -3.32
N LEU A 612 -27.10 -38.74 -2.88
CA LEU A 612 -26.97 -37.30 -3.11
C LEU A 612 -25.73 -36.72 -2.38
N ASN A 613 -24.85 -36.08 -3.17
CA ASN A 613 -23.76 -35.24 -2.69
C ASN A 613 -24.33 -33.89 -2.18
N ARG A 614 -23.52 -33.11 -1.45
CA ARG A 614 -23.98 -31.90 -0.71
C ARG A 614 -24.72 -30.91 -1.62
N CYS A 615 -26.04 -30.86 -1.50
CA CYS A 615 -26.90 -30.05 -2.37
C CYS A 615 -26.70 -28.54 -2.16
N CYS A 616 -26.87 -27.77 -3.22
CA CYS A 616 -26.75 -26.31 -3.19
C CYS A 616 -28.01 -25.60 -3.72
N PHE A 617 -28.07 -24.27 -3.57
CA PHE A 617 -29.23 -23.45 -3.94
C PHE A 617 -29.70 -23.61 -5.40
N ALA A 618 -28.79 -23.89 -6.32
CA ALA A 618 -29.10 -24.09 -7.74
C ALA A 618 -29.87 -25.40 -8.00
N GLU A 619 -29.69 -26.41 -7.14
CA GLU A 619 -30.29 -27.73 -7.33
C GLU A 619 -31.73 -27.83 -6.77
N ILE A 620 -32.23 -26.79 -6.11
CA ILE A 620 -33.56 -26.80 -5.47
C ILE A 620 -34.69 -27.08 -6.47
N ASP A 621 -34.64 -26.51 -7.67
CA ASP A 621 -35.68 -26.76 -8.69
C ASP A 621 -35.63 -28.19 -9.23
N TRP A 622 -34.44 -28.77 -9.34
CA TRP A 622 -34.24 -30.18 -9.71
C TRP A 622 -34.76 -31.12 -8.61
N LEU A 623 -34.44 -30.85 -7.34
CA LEU A 623 -34.94 -31.62 -6.19
C LEU A 623 -36.48 -31.61 -6.10
N LEU A 624 -37.12 -30.48 -6.39
CA LEU A 624 -38.59 -30.39 -6.48
C LEU A 624 -39.14 -31.09 -7.74
N GLY A 625 -38.40 -31.06 -8.84
CA GLY A 625 -38.67 -31.83 -10.06
C GLY A 625 -38.72 -33.35 -9.81
N LEU A 626 -37.82 -33.90 -8.99
CA LEU A 626 -37.81 -35.32 -8.61
C LEU A 626 -39.13 -35.76 -7.95
N GLY A 627 -39.73 -34.89 -7.12
CA GLY A 627 -41.05 -35.13 -6.53
C GLY A 627 -42.21 -35.13 -7.54
N THR A 628 -41.96 -34.67 -8.77
CA THR A 628 -42.92 -34.70 -9.89
C THR A 628 -42.73 -35.94 -10.76
N SER A 629 -41.48 -36.33 -11.03
CA SER A 629 -41.18 -37.51 -11.87
C SER A 629 -41.32 -38.84 -11.10
N HIS A 630 -40.93 -38.87 -9.83
CA HIS A 630 -40.99 -40.07 -8.97
C HIS A 630 -42.09 -40.00 -7.90
N GLY A 631 -42.84 -38.90 -7.87
CA GLY A 631 -43.97 -38.67 -6.98
C GLY A 631 -43.61 -38.12 -5.59
N ALA A 632 -44.59 -37.51 -4.93
CA ALA A 632 -44.39 -36.77 -3.69
C ALA A 632 -43.81 -37.62 -2.54
N ALA A 633 -44.16 -38.91 -2.46
CA ALA A 633 -43.61 -39.83 -1.47
C ALA A 633 -42.08 -39.99 -1.59
N PHE A 634 -41.53 -39.98 -2.80
CA PHE A 634 -40.09 -40.08 -3.03
C PHE A 634 -39.32 -38.88 -2.46
N LEU A 635 -39.90 -37.67 -2.57
CA LEU A 635 -39.32 -36.45 -1.98
C LEU A 635 -39.27 -36.54 -0.44
N ARG A 636 -40.31 -37.12 0.18
CA ARG A 636 -40.42 -37.29 1.64
C ARG A 636 -39.54 -38.42 2.18
N ASP A 637 -39.55 -39.57 1.51
CA ASP A 637 -39.01 -40.82 2.05
C ASP A 637 -37.58 -41.12 1.58
N THR A 638 -37.17 -40.62 0.41
CA THR A 638 -35.83 -40.84 -0.16
C THR A 638 -34.96 -39.58 -0.12
N VAL A 639 -35.48 -38.43 -0.60
CA VAL A 639 -34.67 -37.21 -0.79
C VAL A 639 -34.46 -36.45 0.53
N TYR A 640 -35.53 -36.15 1.25
CA TYR A 640 -35.46 -35.36 2.49
C TYR A 640 -34.53 -35.94 3.58
N PRO A 641 -34.51 -37.27 3.84
CA PRO A 641 -33.57 -37.85 4.82
C PRO A 641 -32.09 -37.63 4.44
N GLN A 642 -31.77 -37.63 3.13
CA GLN A 642 -30.42 -37.32 2.65
C GLN A 642 -30.08 -35.84 2.90
N LEU A 643 -30.99 -34.91 2.53
CA LEU A 643 -30.82 -33.46 2.80
C LEU A 643 -30.66 -33.15 4.30
N GLN A 644 -31.40 -33.86 5.17
CA GLN A 644 -31.26 -33.76 6.62
C GLN A 644 -29.89 -34.24 7.10
N GLY A 645 -29.34 -35.32 6.53
CA GLY A 645 -28.00 -35.84 6.85
C GLY A 645 -26.85 -34.91 6.44
N GLN A 646 -27.05 -34.06 5.41
CA GLN A 646 -26.03 -33.19 4.85
C GLN A 646 -25.74 -31.90 5.67
N ASN A 647 -26.46 -31.64 6.78
CA ASN A 647 -26.31 -30.44 7.62
C ASN A 647 -26.36 -29.11 6.83
N LEU A 648 -27.27 -29.02 5.85
CA LEU A 648 -27.37 -27.87 4.94
C LEU A 648 -27.72 -26.56 5.68
N GLU A 649 -27.16 -25.45 5.20
CA GLU A 649 -27.24 -24.12 5.84
C GLU A 649 -28.68 -23.59 5.90
N SER A 650 -28.98 -22.76 6.91
CA SER A 650 -30.34 -22.25 7.15
C SER A 650 -30.96 -21.60 5.92
N ASP A 651 -30.19 -20.77 5.21
CA ASP A 651 -30.64 -20.08 4.01
C ASP A 651 -31.05 -21.04 2.89
N PHE A 652 -30.45 -22.24 2.76
CA PHE A 652 -30.88 -23.27 1.80
C PHE A 652 -32.31 -23.72 2.10
N TRP A 653 -32.60 -24.05 3.37
CA TRP A 653 -33.93 -24.48 3.80
C TRP A 653 -34.97 -23.37 3.61
N VAL A 654 -34.62 -22.11 3.89
CA VAL A 654 -35.49 -20.94 3.62
C VAL A 654 -35.87 -20.86 2.14
N HIS A 655 -34.91 -21.04 1.23
CA HIS A 655 -35.17 -21.02 -0.22
C HIS A 655 -35.94 -22.27 -0.67
N PHE A 656 -35.63 -23.45 -0.14
CA PHE A 656 -36.32 -24.70 -0.43
C PHE A 656 -37.80 -24.61 -0.05
N ILE A 657 -38.13 -24.19 1.17
CA ILE A 657 -39.52 -24.08 1.64
C ILE A 657 -40.30 -23.01 0.85
N ARG A 658 -39.69 -21.85 0.56
CA ARG A 658 -40.32 -20.77 -0.23
C ARG A 658 -40.55 -21.13 -1.70
N LYS A 659 -39.77 -22.06 -2.27
CA LYS A 659 -40.03 -22.65 -3.60
C LYS A 659 -41.04 -23.79 -3.52
N PHE A 660 -40.89 -24.70 -2.57
CA PHE A 660 -41.79 -25.83 -2.31
C PHE A 660 -43.25 -25.38 -2.21
N LYS A 661 -43.55 -24.36 -1.39
CA LYS A 661 -44.90 -23.77 -1.23
C LYS A 661 -45.53 -23.21 -2.51
N LYS A 662 -44.77 -23.03 -3.58
CA LYS A 662 -45.24 -22.54 -4.89
C LYS A 662 -45.27 -23.64 -5.95
N HIS A 663 -44.88 -24.86 -5.57
CA HIS A 663 -44.71 -25.99 -6.48
C HIS A 663 -45.87 -26.96 -6.32
N PRO A 664 -46.49 -27.48 -7.40
CA PRO A 664 -47.74 -28.27 -7.32
C PRO A 664 -47.72 -29.49 -6.37
N ILE A 665 -46.52 -30.02 -6.08
CA ILE A 665 -46.35 -31.15 -5.15
C ILE A 665 -46.63 -30.79 -3.68
N SER A 666 -46.71 -29.51 -3.30
CA SER A 666 -46.97 -29.12 -1.90
C SER A 666 -48.37 -29.50 -1.42
N GLU A 667 -49.34 -29.64 -2.32
CA GLU A 667 -50.69 -30.13 -2.00
C GLU A 667 -50.73 -31.64 -1.72
N LEU A 668 -49.63 -32.36 -2.02
CA LEU A 668 -49.53 -33.82 -1.93
C LEU A 668 -48.75 -34.33 -0.70
N LEU A 669 -48.27 -33.43 0.16
CA LEU A 669 -47.51 -33.77 1.38
C LEU A 669 -48.15 -33.16 2.64
N PRO A 670 -48.02 -33.82 3.81
CA PRO A 670 -48.54 -33.30 5.07
C PRO A 670 -47.74 -32.07 5.54
N SER A 671 -48.37 -31.23 6.37
CA SER A 671 -47.70 -30.07 7.01
C SER A 671 -46.43 -30.48 7.77
N GLU A 672 -46.46 -31.65 8.41
CA GLU A 672 -45.34 -32.27 9.14
C GLU A 672 -44.01 -32.29 8.35
N PHE A 673 -44.08 -32.37 7.02
CA PHE A 673 -42.91 -32.29 6.13
C PHE A 673 -42.30 -30.88 6.10
N VAL A 674 -43.15 -29.85 6.04
CA VAL A 674 -42.74 -28.43 6.11
C VAL A 674 -42.21 -28.12 7.50
N ASP A 675 -42.87 -28.61 8.55
CA ASP A 675 -42.48 -28.43 9.95
C ASP A 675 -41.08 -29.06 10.20
N GLY A 676 -40.82 -30.24 9.63
CA GLY A 676 -39.49 -30.86 9.61
C GLY A 676 -38.44 -29.98 8.92
N CYS A 677 -38.74 -29.44 7.74
CA CYS A 677 -37.85 -28.53 7.01
C CYS A 677 -37.58 -27.22 7.79
N VAL A 678 -38.60 -26.64 8.44
CA VAL A 678 -38.48 -25.44 9.29
C VAL A 678 -37.60 -25.73 10.51
N SER A 679 -37.76 -26.92 11.11
CA SER A 679 -36.88 -27.39 12.18
C SER A 679 -35.41 -27.42 11.73
N GLN A 680 -35.10 -27.89 10.52
CA GLN A 680 -33.73 -27.85 9.99
C GLN A 680 -33.21 -26.42 9.77
N ALA A 681 -34.04 -25.52 9.21
CA ALA A 681 -33.68 -24.11 9.07
C ALA A 681 -33.28 -23.49 10.44
N VAL A 682 -34.04 -23.79 11.49
CA VAL A 682 -33.85 -23.27 12.87
C VAL A 682 -32.69 -23.95 13.60
N ASN A 683 -32.48 -25.25 13.37
CA ASN A 683 -31.33 -26.01 13.88
C ASN A 683 -30.02 -25.42 13.32
N ASN A 684 -29.99 -25.14 12.02
CA ASN A 684 -28.76 -24.82 11.29
C ASN A 684 -28.49 -23.31 11.16
N LEU A 685 -29.43 -22.44 11.59
CA LEU A 685 -29.21 -21.00 11.77
C LEU A 685 -28.21 -20.73 12.90
N PRO A 686 -27.05 -20.08 12.67
CA PRO A 686 -26.15 -19.68 13.76
C PRO A 686 -26.83 -18.73 14.75
N ALA A 687 -26.40 -18.71 16.01
CA ALA A 687 -26.92 -17.76 17.00
C ALA A 687 -26.63 -16.29 16.62
N PHE A 688 -25.52 -16.07 15.93
CA PHE A 688 -25.08 -14.80 15.37
C PHE A 688 -24.53 -15.08 13.95
N PRO A 689 -25.37 -15.05 12.90
CA PRO A 689 -24.92 -15.37 11.53
C PRO A 689 -23.97 -14.29 11.00
N GLU A 690 -22.93 -14.70 10.27
CA GLU A 690 -21.87 -13.81 9.80
C GLU A 690 -21.72 -13.91 8.27
N ASN A 691 -21.67 -12.76 7.61
CA ASN A 691 -21.23 -12.66 6.22
C ASN A 691 -19.70 -12.56 6.21
N ILE A 692 -19.04 -13.59 5.69
CA ILE A 692 -17.58 -13.65 5.56
C ILE A 692 -17.19 -13.18 4.17
N THR A 693 -16.29 -12.20 4.08
CA THR A 693 -15.75 -11.69 2.81
C THR A 693 -14.24 -11.92 2.74
N GLY A 694 -13.75 -12.30 1.56
CA GLY A 694 -12.37 -12.77 1.37
C GLY A 694 -12.16 -14.21 1.84
N SER A 695 -13.07 -15.14 1.51
CA SER A 695 -13.00 -16.58 1.87
C SER A 695 -11.67 -17.25 1.55
N ASN A 696 -10.98 -16.80 0.50
CA ASN A 696 -9.71 -17.35 0.04
C ASN A 696 -8.51 -16.90 0.90
N LEU A 697 -8.71 -15.98 1.84
CA LEU A 697 -7.71 -15.51 2.79
C LEU A 697 -7.70 -16.37 4.05
N PRO A 698 -6.56 -16.46 4.78
CA PRO A 698 -6.49 -17.11 6.08
C PRO A 698 -7.52 -16.53 7.07
N PRO A 699 -8.06 -17.31 8.02
CA PRO A 699 -9.16 -16.87 8.89
C PRO A 699 -8.92 -15.57 9.67
N GLN A 700 -7.67 -15.20 9.98
CA GLN A 700 -7.34 -13.93 10.64
C GLN A 700 -7.43 -12.69 9.71
N ARG A 701 -7.43 -12.89 8.39
CA ARG A 701 -7.54 -11.84 7.36
C ARG A 701 -8.93 -11.77 6.72
N GLN A 702 -9.87 -12.63 7.14
CA GLN A 702 -11.24 -12.66 6.62
C GLN A 702 -12.09 -11.54 7.24
N LEU A 703 -12.76 -10.75 6.39
CA LEU A 703 -13.62 -9.65 6.84
C LEU A 703 -15.02 -10.19 7.20
N ARG A 704 -15.27 -10.31 8.51
CA ARG A 704 -16.55 -10.72 9.11
C ARG A 704 -17.48 -9.51 9.28
N LYS A 705 -18.74 -9.66 8.86
CA LYS A 705 -19.82 -8.67 9.06
C LYS A 705 -21.07 -9.35 9.62
N PRO A 706 -21.83 -8.72 10.53
CA PRO A 706 -23.02 -9.34 11.09
C PRO A 706 -24.13 -9.48 10.04
N ASN A 707 -24.82 -10.62 10.02
CA ASN A 707 -26.01 -10.87 9.20
C ASN A 707 -27.24 -11.12 10.09
N PRO A 708 -27.92 -10.06 10.57
CA PRO A 708 -29.20 -10.19 11.25
C PRO A 708 -30.36 -10.53 10.30
N ARG A 709 -30.17 -10.43 8.97
CA ARG A 709 -31.25 -10.66 8.00
C ARG A 709 -31.66 -12.12 7.92
N SER A 710 -30.72 -13.07 7.90
CA SER A 710 -31.05 -14.51 7.95
C SER A 710 -31.87 -14.88 9.20
N ILE A 711 -31.69 -14.18 10.33
CA ILE A 711 -32.55 -14.36 11.53
C ILE A 711 -33.98 -13.89 11.24
N VAL A 712 -34.15 -12.71 10.63
CA VAL A 712 -35.48 -12.17 10.25
C VAL A 712 -36.16 -13.04 9.19
N ASP A 713 -35.42 -13.55 8.22
CA ASP A 713 -35.97 -14.42 7.16
C ASP A 713 -36.48 -15.75 7.72
N VAL A 714 -35.78 -16.37 8.68
CA VAL A 714 -36.29 -17.57 9.37
C VAL A 714 -37.46 -17.24 10.31
N LEU A 715 -37.44 -16.12 11.03
CA LEU A 715 -38.58 -15.68 11.86
C LEU A 715 -39.84 -15.42 11.01
N LYS A 716 -39.68 -14.78 9.84
CA LYS A 716 -40.77 -14.62 8.86
C LYS A 716 -41.24 -15.96 8.34
N LEU A 717 -40.33 -16.86 7.97
CA LEU A 717 -40.68 -18.19 7.49
C LEU A 717 -41.50 -18.99 8.51
N CYS A 718 -41.13 -18.94 9.81
CA CYS A 718 -41.87 -19.58 10.88
C CYS A 718 -43.29 -19.00 11.04
N ALA A 719 -43.49 -17.70 10.78
CA ALA A 719 -44.82 -17.10 10.73
C ALA A 719 -45.58 -17.50 9.45
N GLU A 720 -44.92 -17.47 8.29
CA GLU A 720 -45.48 -17.92 7.00
C GLU A 720 -45.93 -19.39 7.05
N THR A 721 -45.33 -20.25 7.89
CA THR A 721 -45.67 -21.68 8.05
C THR A 721 -46.43 -22.01 9.33
N GLU A 722 -46.93 -21.03 10.09
CA GLU A 722 -47.62 -21.22 11.38
C GLU A 722 -46.76 -21.92 12.49
N ASN A 723 -45.48 -22.15 12.24
CA ASN A 723 -44.50 -22.80 13.12
C ASN A 723 -43.92 -21.84 14.18
N LEU A 724 -44.78 -21.07 14.85
CA LEU A 724 -44.36 -19.92 15.67
C LEU A 724 -43.59 -20.30 16.95
N GLU A 725 -43.64 -21.56 17.42
CA GLU A 725 -42.83 -22.03 18.56
C GLU A 725 -41.31 -21.95 18.28
N PHE A 726 -40.90 -22.11 17.01
CA PHE A 726 -39.49 -22.06 16.63
C PHE A 726 -38.89 -20.65 16.76
N CYS A 727 -39.72 -19.59 16.71
CA CYS A 727 -39.27 -18.22 16.97
C CYS A 727 -38.67 -18.09 18.37
N LEU A 728 -39.33 -18.63 19.40
CA LEU A 728 -38.80 -18.62 20.77
C LEU A 728 -37.52 -19.46 20.89
N ARG A 729 -37.38 -20.52 20.10
CA ARG A 729 -36.18 -21.37 20.06
C ARG A 729 -34.97 -20.61 19.50
N ILE A 730 -35.15 -19.78 18.46
CA ILE A 730 -34.11 -18.89 17.92
C ILE A 730 -33.69 -17.85 18.97
N LEU A 731 -34.63 -17.14 19.56
CA LEU A 731 -34.34 -16.06 20.53
C LEU A 731 -33.62 -16.60 21.78
N ASN A 732 -33.99 -17.79 22.25
CA ASN A 732 -33.26 -18.47 23.33
C ASN A 732 -31.86 -18.95 22.92
N LYS A 733 -31.66 -19.36 21.66
CA LYS A 733 -30.33 -19.69 21.10
C LYS A 733 -29.39 -18.48 21.15
N MET A 734 -29.88 -17.29 20.76
CA MET A 734 -29.15 -16.02 20.85
C MET A 734 -28.79 -15.68 22.31
N LYS A 735 -29.79 -15.71 23.21
CA LYS A 735 -29.68 -15.42 24.64
C LYS A 735 -28.66 -16.32 25.34
N LEU A 736 -28.62 -17.61 25.01
CA LEU A 736 -27.65 -18.58 25.56
C LEU A 736 -26.24 -18.38 24.98
N ALA A 737 -26.12 -18.12 23.67
CA ALA A 737 -24.82 -17.86 23.04
C ALA A 737 -24.17 -16.58 23.58
N ALA A 738 -24.95 -15.49 23.72
CA ALA A 738 -24.50 -14.24 24.31
C ALA A 738 -23.95 -14.44 25.73
N LYS A 739 -24.67 -15.17 26.59
CA LYS A 739 -24.28 -15.46 27.98
C LYS A 739 -23.08 -16.40 28.10
N ARG A 740 -22.71 -17.10 27.03
CA ARG A 740 -21.53 -17.97 26.93
C ARG A 740 -20.36 -17.32 26.18
N ALA A 741 -20.46 -16.06 25.79
CA ALA A 741 -19.50 -15.36 24.92
C ALA A 741 -19.23 -16.06 23.57
N GLN A 742 -20.24 -16.76 23.03
CA GLN A 742 -20.14 -17.52 21.77
C GLN A 742 -20.49 -16.60 20.57
N TYR A 743 -19.59 -15.67 20.25
CA TYR A 743 -19.69 -14.72 19.14
C TYR A 743 -18.30 -14.22 18.68
N SER A 744 -18.20 -13.76 17.43
CA SER A 744 -17.01 -13.05 16.90
C SER A 744 -16.80 -11.70 17.62
N VAL A 745 -15.53 -11.30 17.78
CA VAL A 745 -15.16 -10.00 18.39
C VAL A 745 -15.56 -8.83 17.48
N GLU A 746 -15.51 -9.05 16.17
CA GLU A 746 -15.92 -8.14 15.09
C GLU A 746 -17.46 -8.02 15.02
N CYS A 747 -18.18 -9.08 15.38
CA CYS A 747 -19.64 -9.21 15.33
C CYS A 747 -20.27 -9.40 16.73
N PRO A 748 -20.12 -8.44 17.66
CA PRO A 748 -20.69 -8.56 19.01
C PRO A 748 -22.23 -8.53 18.98
N PRO A 749 -22.91 -9.18 19.94
CA PRO A 749 -24.36 -9.34 19.98
C PRO A 749 -25.16 -8.05 19.78
N TRP A 750 -24.67 -6.92 20.31
CA TRP A 750 -25.38 -5.63 20.22
C TRP A 750 -25.68 -5.21 18.78
N LYS A 751 -24.85 -5.58 17.80
CA LYS A 751 -25.10 -5.29 16.37
C LYS A 751 -26.35 -6.02 15.86
N TYR A 752 -26.58 -7.25 16.33
CA TYR A 752 -27.77 -8.03 15.98
C TYR A 752 -29.01 -7.52 16.73
N TYR A 753 -28.90 -7.31 18.05
CA TYR A 753 -30.03 -6.87 18.87
C TYR A 753 -30.56 -5.47 18.47
N LEU A 754 -29.69 -4.54 18.03
CA LEU A 754 -30.13 -3.25 17.47
C LEU A 754 -30.97 -3.41 16.20
N GLU A 755 -30.39 -4.04 15.18
CA GLU A 755 -31.00 -4.25 13.86
C GLU A 755 -32.33 -5.00 13.99
N LEU A 756 -32.33 -6.11 14.73
CA LEU A 756 -33.53 -6.90 15.03
C LEU A 756 -34.58 -6.11 15.82
N THR A 757 -34.19 -5.23 16.75
CA THR A 757 -35.16 -4.38 17.48
C THR A 757 -35.88 -3.43 16.54
N SER A 758 -35.18 -2.83 15.56
CA SER A 758 -35.81 -1.95 14.57
C SER A 758 -36.78 -2.72 13.67
N LEU A 759 -36.36 -3.90 13.17
CA LEU A 759 -37.13 -4.72 12.24
C LEU A 759 -38.33 -5.39 12.91
N LEU A 760 -38.18 -5.90 14.14
CA LEU A 760 -39.27 -6.45 14.93
C LEU A 760 -40.26 -5.37 15.38
N ASN A 761 -39.79 -4.16 15.73
CA ASN A 761 -40.71 -3.06 16.03
C ASN A 761 -41.53 -2.64 14.79
N ALA A 762 -40.91 -2.57 13.62
CA ALA A 762 -41.62 -2.26 12.37
C ALA A 762 -42.67 -3.33 12.01
N ALA A 763 -42.39 -4.62 12.27
CA ALA A 763 -43.38 -5.69 12.12
C ALA A 763 -44.53 -5.57 13.14
N LEU A 764 -44.20 -5.31 14.41
CA LEU A 764 -45.13 -5.09 15.52
C LEU A 764 -46.11 -3.91 15.31
N ASP A 765 -45.72 -2.90 14.53
CA ASP A 765 -46.51 -1.69 14.28
C ASP A 765 -47.33 -1.74 12.96
N SER A 766 -47.36 -2.90 12.28
CA SER A 766 -48.17 -3.10 11.06
C SER A 766 -49.64 -3.40 11.37
N GLU A 767 -50.58 -2.91 10.55
CA GLU A 767 -52.03 -3.11 10.78
C GLU A 767 -52.47 -4.60 10.75
N GLU A 768 -51.68 -5.45 10.08
CA GLU A 768 -51.87 -6.91 10.05
C GLU A 768 -51.66 -7.55 11.44
N ALA A 769 -50.75 -7.00 12.25
CA ALA A 769 -50.51 -7.46 13.62
C ALA A 769 -51.71 -7.23 14.56
N SER A 770 -52.51 -6.20 14.32
CA SER A 770 -53.68 -5.84 15.16
C SER A 770 -54.88 -6.78 15.03
N ASN A 771 -54.93 -7.66 14.02
CA ASN A 771 -56.06 -8.56 13.77
C ASN A 771 -55.76 -10.04 14.09
N SER A 772 -54.59 -10.37 14.67
CA SER A 772 -54.25 -11.72 15.11
C SER A 772 -54.32 -11.84 16.63
N GLU A 773 -55.11 -12.78 17.14
CA GLU A 773 -55.10 -13.17 18.57
C GLU A 773 -53.79 -13.90 18.96
N VAL A 774 -52.89 -14.16 18.00
CA VAL A 774 -51.67 -14.97 18.16
C VAL A 774 -50.41 -14.11 17.99
N TYR A 775 -50.31 -13.01 18.74
CA TYR A 775 -49.04 -12.30 18.89
C TYR A 775 -48.24 -12.86 20.06
N TYR A 776 -47.17 -13.62 19.75
CA TYR A 776 -46.28 -14.21 20.75
C TYR A 776 -45.57 -13.15 21.59
N ASP A 777 -45.23 -13.46 22.83
CA ASP A 777 -44.56 -12.49 23.70
C ASP A 777 -43.07 -12.34 23.35
N TYR A 778 -42.76 -11.34 22.51
CA TYR A 778 -41.39 -10.93 22.18
C TYR A 778 -40.74 -10.04 23.26
N ARG A 779 -41.47 -9.68 24.34
CA ARG A 779 -40.92 -8.86 25.44
C ARG A 779 -39.56 -9.36 25.98
N PRO A 780 -39.30 -10.67 26.16
CA PRO A 780 -38.01 -11.15 26.66
C PRO A 780 -36.81 -10.89 25.72
N PHE A 781 -37.05 -10.65 24.42
CA PHE A 781 -36.01 -10.23 23.48
C PHE A 781 -35.68 -8.74 23.67
N PHE A 782 -36.69 -7.89 23.87
CA PHE A 782 -36.49 -6.47 24.15
C PHE A 782 -35.85 -6.25 25.53
N GLU A 783 -36.21 -7.05 26.53
CA GLU A 783 -35.56 -7.05 27.86
C GLU A 783 -34.06 -7.40 27.77
N GLU A 784 -33.68 -8.45 27.04
CA GLU A 784 -32.24 -8.81 26.85
C GLU A 784 -31.50 -7.82 25.91
N THR A 785 -32.20 -7.06 25.07
CA THR A 785 -31.60 -6.00 24.24
C THR A 785 -31.02 -4.86 25.08
N ILE A 786 -31.69 -4.48 26.17
CA ILE A 786 -31.30 -3.36 27.04
C ILE A 786 -29.84 -3.48 27.54
N PRO A 787 -29.43 -4.57 28.24
CA PRO A 787 -28.06 -4.72 28.70
C PRO A 787 -27.05 -4.79 27.55
N HIS A 788 -27.39 -5.41 26.41
CA HIS A 788 -26.49 -5.49 25.26
C HIS A 788 -26.14 -4.12 24.66
N ILE A 789 -27.07 -3.16 24.67
CA ILE A 789 -26.77 -1.78 24.27
C ILE A 789 -25.94 -1.06 25.35
N LEU A 790 -26.29 -1.20 26.63
CA LEU A 790 -25.63 -0.45 27.72
C LEU A 790 -24.18 -0.90 27.98
N LEU A 791 -23.90 -2.20 27.88
CA LEU A 791 -22.64 -2.84 28.27
C LEU A 791 -21.40 -2.17 27.68
N GLY A 792 -20.49 -1.74 28.56
CA GLY A 792 -19.16 -1.23 28.19
C GLY A 792 -18.02 -2.25 28.29
N ARG A 793 -18.02 -3.11 29.32
CA ARG A 793 -16.84 -3.94 29.71
C ARG A 793 -16.64 -5.25 28.94
N THR A 794 -17.64 -5.73 28.20
CA THR A 794 -17.67 -7.12 27.67
C THR A 794 -17.39 -7.22 26.16
N TYR A 795 -17.14 -6.11 25.48
CA TYR A 795 -16.96 -6.03 24.03
C TYR A 795 -15.72 -5.20 23.71
N ALA A 796 -14.89 -5.67 22.77
CA ALA A 796 -13.74 -4.88 22.29
C ALA A 796 -14.18 -3.56 21.64
N ALA A 797 -15.35 -3.56 21.00
CA ALA A 797 -16.06 -2.37 20.56
C ALA A 797 -17.48 -2.37 21.19
N PRO A 798 -17.75 -1.59 22.26
CA PRO A 798 -19.08 -1.49 22.85
C PRO A 798 -20.01 -0.62 21.98
N CYS A 799 -21.33 -0.82 22.10
CA CYS A 799 -22.33 -0.16 21.26
C CYS A 799 -22.20 1.38 21.34
N PRO A 800 -21.98 2.11 20.22
CA PRO A 800 -21.84 3.56 20.26
C PRO A 800 -23.20 4.22 20.56
N PHE A 801 -23.22 5.19 21.47
CA PHE A 801 -24.43 5.94 21.82
C PHE A 801 -24.73 7.05 20.80
N SER A 802 -24.96 6.66 19.55
CA SER A 802 -25.55 7.51 18.52
C SER A 802 -27.04 7.77 18.82
N THR A 803 -27.59 8.85 18.26
CA THR A 803 -29.02 9.18 18.40
C THR A 803 -29.93 8.03 17.93
N GLU A 804 -29.53 7.32 16.88
CA GLU A 804 -30.20 6.13 16.34
C GLU A 804 -30.18 4.96 17.33
N ASN A 805 -29.01 4.58 17.85
CA ASN A 805 -28.89 3.47 18.81
C ASN A 805 -29.62 3.77 20.12
N LEU A 806 -29.67 5.05 20.53
CA LEU A 806 -30.43 5.50 21.68
C LEU A 806 -31.96 5.52 21.42
N ALA A 807 -32.41 5.76 20.19
CA ALA A 807 -33.80 5.57 19.80
C ALA A 807 -34.20 4.08 19.89
N THR A 808 -33.37 3.19 19.37
CA THR A 808 -33.55 1.73 19.45
C THR A 808 -33.55 1.23 20.90
N LEU A 809 -32.71 1.80 21.78
CA LEU A 809 -32.77 1.55 23.22
C LEU A 809 -34.11 1.97 23.83
N VAL A 810 -34.64 3.15 23.49
CA VAL A 810 -35.95 3.61 23.98
C VAL A 810 -37.09 2.72 23.45
N ILE A 811 -36.99 2.19 22.24
CA ILE A 811 -37.93 1.19 21.70
C ILE A 811 -37.86 -0.11 22.53
N ALA A 812 -36.66 -0.65 22.75
CA ALA A 812 -36.45 -1.85 23.55
C ALA A 812 -36.99 -1.69 24.98
N ILE A 813 -36.74 -0.55 25.63
CA ILE A 813 -37.27 -0.29 26.98
C ILE A 813 -38.81 -0.20 26.96
N LYS A 814 -39.42 0.48 25.98
CA LYS A 814 -40.89 0.55 25.86
C LYS A 814 -41.54 -0.82 25.65
N ARG A 815 -41.01 -1.63 24.72
CA ARG A 815 -41.52 -2.98 24.41
C ARG A 815 -41.20 -4.00 25.52
N GLY A 816 -40.09 -3.81 26.22
CA GLY A 816 -39.62 -4.67 27.32
C GLY A 816 -40.39 -4.55 28.64
N GLY A 817 -41.39 -3.66 28.75
CA GLY A 817 -42.14 -3.43 30.00
C GLY A 817 -41.88 -2.07 30.67
N GLY A 818 -41.20 -1.14 29.98
CA GLY A 818 -40.99 0.23 30.43
C GLY A 818 -39.87 0.37 31.47
N PHE A 819 -40.01 1.34 32.37
CA PHE A 819 -38.95 1.72 33.30
C PHE A 819 -38.47 0.57 34.20
N ALA A 820 -39.38 -0.29 34.64
CA ALA A 820 -39.05 -1.45 35.49
C ALA A 820 -38.02 -2.38 34.83
N ALA A 821 -38.21 -2.73 33.54
CA ALA A 821 -37.26 -3.56 32.80
C ALA A 821 -35.89 -2.87 32.59
N PHE A 822 -35.88 -1.53 32.47
CA PHE A 822 -34.62 -0.78 32.45
C PHE A 822 -33.90 -0.83 33.80
N GLU A 823 -34.61 -0.72 34.92
CA GLU A 823 -34.03 -0.83 36.27
C GLU A 823 -33.55 -2.24 36.58
N GLU A 824 -34.33 -3.27 36.25
CA GLU A 824 -33.99 -4.70 36.40
C GLU A 824 -32.74 -5.09 35.60
N SER A 825 -32.44 -4.40 34.49
CA SER A 825 -31.19 -4.58 33.73
C SER A 825 -29.91 -4.16 34.48
N LYS A 826 -30.04 -3.53 35.66
CA LYS A 826 -28.95 -3.02 36.52
C LYS A 826 -28.01 -2.07 35.75
N PRO A 827 -28.53 -0.97 35.19
CA PRO A 827 -27.86 -0.15 34.19
C PRO A 827 -26.53 0.44 34.68
N ARG A 828 -26.40 0.79 35.98
CA ARG A 828 -25.13 1.22 36.59
C ARG A 828 -23.99 0.22 36.38
N ALA A 829 -24.26 -1.08 36.57
CA ALA A 829 -23.25 -2.11 36.39
C ALA A 829 -22.83 -2.23 34.92
N MET A 830 -23.78 -2.17 33.99
CA MET A 830 -23.52 -2.25 32.54
C MET A 830 -22.73 -1.03 32.03
N LEU A 831 -23.05 0.16 32.53
CA LEU A 831 -22.41 1.43 32.21
C LEU A 831 -21.04 1.63 32.87
N SER A 832 -20.63 0.79 33.81
CA SER A 832 -19.35 0.91 34.53
C SER A 832 -18.08 0.74 33.68
N GLY A 833 -18.22 0.44 32.38
CA GLY A 833 -17.14 0.46 31.38
C GLY A 833 -17.38 1.44 30.23
N ARG A 834 -18.18 2.48 30.46
CA ARG A 834 -18.40 3.60 29.53
C ARG A 834 -17.66 4.83 30.04
N ASP A 835 -17.27 5.70 29.13
CA ASP A 835 -16.76 7.03 29.46
C ASP A 835 -17.88 7.96 29.96
N SER A 836 -17.51 9.00 30.72
CA SER A 836 -18.48 9.96 31.28
C SER A 836 -19.32 10.63 30.18
N GLN A 837 -18.70 11.05 29.07
CA GLN A 837 -19.42 11.78 28.00
C GLN A 837 -20.52 10.91 27.35
N SER A 838 -20.29 9.61 27.19
CA SER A 838 -21.29 8.64 26.75
C SER A 838 -22.45 8.52 27.74
N VAL A 839 -22.18 8.40 29.05
CA VAL A 839 -23.25 8.36 30.06
C VAL A 839 -24.06 9.67 30.06
N GLN A 840 -23.41 10.83 29.89
CA GLN A 840 -24.11 12.11 29.75
C GLN A 840 -25.00 12.15 28.49
N LYS A 841 -24.50 11.69 27.32
CA LYS A 841 -25.28 11.62 26.06
C LYS A 841 -26.54 10.75 26.22
N LEU A 842 -26.40 9.56 26.81
CA LEU A 842 -27.51 8.68 27.18
C LEU A 842 -28.53 9.39 28.08
N THR A 843 -28.05 10.07 29.12
CA THR A 843 -28.91 10.78 30.10
C THR A 843 -29.74 11.88 29.44
N ARG A 844 -29.11 12.74 28.62
CA ARG A 844 -29.80 13.79 27.86
C ARG A 844 -30.90 13.22 26.97
N TYR A 845 -30.63 12.12 26.28
CA TYR A 845 -31.59 11.48 25.37
C TYR A 845 -32.80 10.86 26.09
N LEU A 846 -32.57 10.17 27.22
CA LEU A 846 -33.65 9.59 28.02
C LEU A 846 -34.53 10.68 28.67
N ILE A 847 -33.94 11.77 29.17
CA ILE A 847 -34.68 12.95 29.65
C ILE A 847 -35.55 13.55 28.54
N GLY A 848 -35.02 13.65 27.31
CA GLY A 848 -35.78 14.10 26.15
C GLY A 848 -36.96 13.19 25.81
N SER A 849 -36.77 11.88 25.93
CA SER A 849 -37.74 10.84 25.55
C SER A 849 -38.87 10.61 26.57
N TRP A 850 -38.64 10.90 27.86
CA TRP A 850 -39.59 10.64 28.96
C TRP A 850 -40.12 11.90 29.65
N ARG A 851 -40.28 13.00 28.90
CA ARG A 851 -40.81 14.29 29.41
C ARG A 851 -42.16 14.18 30.13
N SER A 852 -42.99 13.18 29.80
CA SER A 852 -44.34 12.97 30.35
C SER A 852 -44.41 12.07 31.59
N GLN A 853 -43.33 11.39 31.99
CA GLN A 853 -43.31 10.45 33.13
C GLN A 853 -42.49 11.03 34.29
N SER A 854 -43.09 11.94 35.06
CA SER A 854 -42.39 12.75 36.08
C SER A 854 -41.85 11.97 37.28
N GLU A 855 -42.52 10.89 37.68
CA GLU A 855 -42.22 10.15 38.91
C GLU A 855 -40.87 9.43 38.84
N TYR A 856 -40.68 8.56 37.85
CA TYR A 856 -39.44 7.79 37.65
C TYR A 856 -38.26 8.63 37.15
N ARG A 857 -38.53 9.77 36.49
CA ARG A 857 -37.51 10.63 35.87
C ARG A 857 -36.48 11.15 36.88
N THR A 858 -36.89 11.46 38.11
CA THR A 858 -36.00 12.09 39.11
C THR A 858 -34.89 11.14 39.58
N GLU A 859 -35.25 9.91 39.98
CA GLU A 859 -34.26 8.94 40.47
C GLU A 859 -33.41 8.35 39.34
N LEU A 860 -34.00 8.17 38.14
CA LEU A 860 -33.25 7.84 36.92
C LEU A 860 -32.11 8.84 36.65
N VAL A 861 -32.43 10.14 36.71
CA VAL A 861 -31.44 11.19 36.41
C VAL A 861 -30.35 11.21 37.48
N LYS A 862 -30.69 11.14 38.78
CA LYS A 862 -29.68 11.01 39.86
C LYS A 862 -28.79 9.77 39.65
N MET A 863 -29.38 8.63 39.32
CA MET A 863 -28.66 7.38 39.10
C MET A 863 -27.66 7.47 37.93
N LEU A 864 -28.08 8.04 36.79
CA LEU A 864 -27.21 8.20 35.63
C LEU A 864 -26.17 9.32 35.82
N VAL A 865 -26.50 10.41 36.53
CA VAL A 865 -25.55 11.47 36.88
C VAL A 865 -24.47 10.94 37.83
N ARG A 866 -24.84 10.19 38.87
CA ARG A 866 -23.87 9.45 39.70
C ARG A 866 -22.99 8.57 38.84
N GLN A 867 -23.58 7.77 37.95
CA GLN A 867 -22.80 6.90 37.08
C GLN A 867 -21.85 7.66 36.13
N ALA A 868 -22.21 8.86 35.67
CA ALA A 868 -21.36 9.72 34.85
C ALA A 868 -20.22 10.37 35.65
N ILE A 869 -20.39 10.54 36.96
CA ILE A 869 -19.33 10.95 37.90
C ILE A 869 -18.41 9.75 38.18
N ASP A 870 -18.97 8.59 38.50
CA ASP A 870 -18.23 7.37 38.87
C ASP A 870 -17.27 6.86 37.77
N VAL A 871 -17.50 7.25 36.50
CA VAL A 871 -16.70 6.84 35.33
C VAL A 871 -15.99 8.02 34.65
N PHE A 872 -15.82 9.14 35.37
CA PHE A 872 -14.96 10.23 34.92
C PHE A 872 -13.48 9.82 35.12
N ASP A 873 -12.67 9.96 34.07
CA ASP A 873 -11.27 9.50 34.07
C ASP A 873 -10.36 10.53 34.75
N MET A 874 -10.24 10.39 36.07
CA MET A 874 -9.39 11.24 36.91
C MET A 874 -7.88 10.95 36.73
N ASP A 875 -7.50 9.74 36.31
CA ASP A 875 -6.10 9.39 36.03
C ASP A 875 -5.60 10.12 34.77
N ALA A 876 -6.42 10.22 33.72
CA ALA A 876 -6.09 10.90 32.46
C ALA A 876 -5.81 12.41 32.60
N LEU A 877 -6.31 13.09 33.65
CA LEU A 877 -6.03 14.51 33.94
C LEU A 877 -4.54 14.82 34.17
N HIS A 878 -3.71 13.80 34.44
CA HIS A 878 -2.28 13.96 34.74
C HIS A 878 -1.38 13.40 33.62
N GLN A 879 -1.96 12.97 32.50
CA GLN A 879 -1.24 12.36 31.39
C GLN A 879 -1.04 13.37 30.24
N PRO A 880 0.13 13.41 29.59
CA PRO A 880 0.31 14.21 28.38
C PRO A 880 -0.56 13.65 27.24
N ALA A 881 -0.89 14.50 26.27
CA ALA A 881 -1.66 14.09 25.10
C ALA A 881 -0.95 12.96 24.32
N SER A 882 -1.70 11.92 23.97
CA SER A 882 -1.21 10.78 23.17
C SER A 882 -1.79 10.83 21.76
N ARG A 883 -1.15 10.16 20.80
CA ARG A 883 -1.63 10.06 19.40
C ARG A 883 -3.05 9.46 19.31
N ASP A 884 -3.40 8.55 20.22
CA ASP A 884 -4.65 7.77 20.16
C ASP A 884 -5.79 8.31 21.04
N LYS A 885 -5.53 9.30 21.91
CA LYS A 885 -6.53 9.85 22.83
C LYS A 885 -6.32 11.35 23.09
N ALA A 886 -7.38 12.12 22.91
CA ALA A 886 -7.44 13.49 23.41
C ALA A 886 -7.28 13.51 24.94
N PRO A 887 -6.50 14.46 25.51
CA PRO A 887 -6.33 14.58 26.95
C PRO A 887 -7.64 15.00 27.62
N VAL A 888 -7.92 14.47 28.81
CA VAL A 888 -9.02 14.97 29.65
C VAL A 888 -8.58 16.28 30.29
N THR A 889 -9.44 17.30 30.27
CA THR A 889 -9.06 18.66 30.68
C THR A 889 -9.85 19.16 31.89
N ILE A 890 -9.39 20.28 32.46
CA ILE A 890 -10.12 21.04 33.48
C ILE A 890 -11.47 21.55 32.93
N GLU A 891 -11.58 21.81 31.62
CA GLU A 891 -12.85 22.20 31.01
C GLU A 891 -13.82 21.00 30.89
N ASP A 892 -13.35 19.75 30.81
CA ASP A 892 -14.20 18.56 30.93
C ASP A 892 -14.76 18.40 32.36
N MET A 893 -13.97 18.72 33.38
CA MET A 893 -14.43 18.75 34.78
C MET A 893 -15.55 19.80 34.96
N ILE A 894 -15.37 20.98 34.36
CA ILE A 894 -16.40 22.02 34.31
C ILE A 894 -17.59 21.58 33.45
N ALA A 895 -17.40 20.89 32.33
CA ALA A 895 -18.48 20.40 31.48
C ALA A 895 -19.38 19.37 32.22
N LEU A 896 -18.79 18.48 33.01
CA LEU A 896 -19.52 17.57 33.90
C LEU A 896 -20.30 18.35 34.98
N LEU A 897 -19.73 19.43 35.53
CA LEU A 897 -20.45 20.35 36.40
C LEU A 897 -21.62 21.03 35.67
N ARG A 898 -21.43 21.52 34.43
CA ARG A 898 -22.50 22.16 33.63
C ARG A 898 -23.65 21.17 33.39
N PHE A 899 -23.33 19.93 33.06
CA PHE A 899 -24.29 18.85 32.86
C PHE A 899 -25.17 18.60 34.12
N CYS A 900 -24.60 18.63 35.33
CA CYS A 900 -25.38 18.49 36.57
C CYS A 900 -26.43 19.60 36.75
N PHE A 901 -26.18 20.82 36.25
CA PHE A 901 -27.18 21.90 36.20
C PHE A 901 -28.16 21.73 35.03
N GLU A 902 -27.69 21.31 33.85
CA GLU A 902 -28.49 21.06 32.64
C GLU A 902 -29.64 20.05 32.88
N VAL A 903 -29.38 19.02 33.68
CA VAL A 903 -30.37 17.98 34.04
C VAL A 903 -31.04 18.17 35.40
N ASP A 904 -30.78 19.31 36.06
CA ASP A 904 -31.26 19.70 37.40
C ASP A 904 -30.90 18.73 38.55
N ALA A 905 -29.82 17.95 38.40
CA ALA A 905 -29.32 16.98 39.40
C ALA A 905 -28.51 17.64 40.52
N ARG A 906 -29.00 18.75 41.09
CA ARG A 906 -28.26 19.58 42.06
C ARG A 906 -27.86 18.82 43.35
N SER A 907 -28.58 17.76 43.71
CA SER A 907 -28.22 16.89 44.85
C SER A 907 -26.85 16.21 44.67
N GLU A 908 -26.42 15.99 43.42
CA GLU A 908 -25.20 15.23 43.12
C GLU A 908 -23.96 16.13 43.04
N LEU A 909 -24.10 17.45 43.17
CA LEU A 909 -22.98 18.40 43.21
C LEU A 909 -22.01 18.10 44.36
N GLN A 910 -22.50 17.63 45.52
CA GLN A 910 -21.64 17.22 46.62
C GLN A 910 -20.82 15.96 46.27
N HIS A 911 -21.41 15.01 45.53
CA HIS A 911 -20.72 13.79 45.09
C HIS A 911 -19.65 14.10 44.03
N LEU A 912 -20.00 14.93 43.04
CA LEU A 912 -19.10 15.44 42.00
C LEU A 912 -17.86 16.12 42.62
N LEU A 913 -18.08 17.08 43.52
CA LEU A 913 -16.99 17.81 44.16
C LEU A 913 -16.12 16.90 45.05
N LEU A 914 -16.72 15.94 45.77
CA LEU A 914 -15.94 14.96 46.56
C LEU A 914 -15.10 14.03 45.67
N HIS A 915 -15.64 13.58 44.53
CA HIS A 915 -14.90 12.79 43.55
C HIS A 915 -13.68 13.55 43.02
N PHE A 916 -13.82 14.86 42.75
CA PHE A 916 -12.71 15.70 42.32
C PHE A 916 -11.63 15.94 43.41
N VAL A 917 -11.92 15.88 44.71
CA VAL A 917 -10.87 16.10 45.76
C VAL A 917 -9.90 14.92 45.87
N ALA A 918 -10.31 13.71 45.48
CA ALA A 918 -9.51 12.51 45.65
C ALA A 918 -8.38 12.44 44.61
N PRO A 919 -7.08 12.39 45.01
CA PRO A 919 -5.99 12.23 44.07
C PRO A 919 -6.04 10.83 43.41
N PRO A 920 -5.75 10.70 42.10
CA PRO A 920 -5.73 9.41 41.42
C PRO A 920 -4.61 8.49 41.91
N THR A 921 -4.69 7.20 41.58
CA THR A 921 -3.78 6.19 42.12
C THR A 921 -2.34 6.35 41.62
N GLY A 922 -1.45 6.77 42.52
CA GLY A 922 -0.03 7.03 42.24
C GLY A 922 0.33 8.51 42.12
N ILE A 923 -0.67 9.40 42.04
CA ILE A 923 -0.46 10.86 42.05
C ILE A 923 -0.35 11.35 43.49
N SER A 924 0.60 12.26 43.75
CA SER A 924 0.74 12.89 45.08
C SER A 924 -0.28 14.01 45.31
N ILE A 925 -0.66 14.24 46.57
CA ILE A 925 -1.63 15.30 46.92
C ILE A 925 -1.15 16.67 46.44
N SER A 926 0.13 16.99 46.63
CA SER A 926 0.73 18.26 46.19
C SER A 926 0.70 18.42 44.67
N GLN A 927 0.99 17.35 43.92
CA GLN A 927 0.88 17.34 42.45
C GLN A 927 -0.58 17.57 42.01
N HIS A 928 -1.54 16.80 42.53
CA HIS A 928 -2.94 16.93 42.16
C HIS A 928 -3.51 18.33 42.48
N VAL A 929 -3.16 18.87 43.65
CA VAL A 929 -3.60 20.21 44.09
C VAL A 929 -2.97 21.33 43.25
N SER A 930 -1.70 21.20 42.86
CA SER A 930 -1.00 22.23 42.06
C SER A 930 -1.34 22.17 40.56
N GLN A 931 -1.51 20.98 39.98
CA GLN A 931 -1.73 20.78 38.54
C GLN A 931 -3.21 20.82 38.16
N VAL A 932 -4.13 20.35 39.02
CA VAL A 932 -5.56 20.25 38.71
C VAL A 932 -6.41 21.16 39.58
N LEU A 933 -6.41 20.98 40.91
CA LEU A 933 -7.45 21.59 41.76
C LEU A 933 -7.29 23.09 41.96
N GLY A 934 -6.05 23.60 42.09
CA GLY A 934 -5.76 25.03 42.10
C GLY A 934 -6.23 25.71 40.80
N PRO A 935 -5.74 25.28 39.62
CA PRO A 935 -6.18 25.85 38.34
C PRO A 935 -7.69 25.74 38.07
N LEU A 936 -8.37 24.68 38.53
CA LEU A 936 -9.82 24.49 38.43
C LEU A 936 -10.65 25.56 39.18
N MET A 937 -10.12 26.17 40.26
CA MET A 937 -10.86 27.14 41.07
C MET A 937 -11.33 28.37 40.30
N SER A 938 -10.57 28.84 39.31
CA SER A 938 -10.94 30.03 38.53
C SER A 938 -12.09 29.76 37.53
N PRO A 939 -12.02 28.73 36.66
CA PRO A 939 -13.16 28.30 35.85
C PRO A 939 -14.40 27.93 36.68
N LEU A 940 -14.22 27.29 37.84
CA LEU A 940 -15.31 26.95 38.76
C LEU A 940 -16.03 28.20 39.26
N HIS A 941 -15.28 29.17 39.80
CA HIS A 941 -15.84 30.43 40.30
C HIS A 941 -16.58 31.19 39.19
N ALA A 942 -15.98 31.29 37.99
CA ALA A 942 -16.61 31.93 36.84
C ALA A 942 -17.93 31.25 36.43
N TYR A 943 -17.98 29.91 36.42
CA TYR A 943 -19.20 29.19 36.03
C TYR A 943 -20.32 29.29 37.07
N ILE A 944 -20.03 29.17 38.38
CA ILE A 944 -21.09 29.28 39.40
C ILE A 944 -21.66 30.70 39.49
N ALA A 945 -20.84 31.73 39.21
CA ALA A 945 -21.30 33.11 39.13
C ALA A 945 -22.31 33.32 37.98
N ILE A 946 -22.11 32.65 36.83
CA ILE A 946 -23.08 32.64 35.72
C ILE A 946 -24.40 31.97 36.14
N GLN A 947 -24.35 30.98 37.04
CA GLN A 947 -25.55 30.35 37.64
C GLN A 947 -26.19 31.18 38.76
N GLY A 948 -25.68 32.39 39.05
CA GLY A 948 -26.18 33.25 40.13
C GLY A 948 -25.82 32.75 41.54
N LEU A 949 -24.83 31.88 41.66
CA LEU A 949 -24.36 31.31 42.93
C LEU A 949 -23.01 31.91 43.35
N THR A 950 -22.65 31.70 44.62
CA THR A 950 -21.37 32.17 45.20
C THR A 950 -20.60 31.01 45.80
N LEU A 951 -19.29 31.19 46.05
CA LEU A 951 -18.49 30.18 46.76
C LEU A 951 -18.94 29.98 48.22
N GLU A 952 -19.73 30.88 48.80
CA GLU A 952 -20.36 30.67 50.11
C GLU A 952 -21.52 29.66 50.06
N THR A 953 -22.10 29.41 48.88
CA THR A 953 -23.23 28.48 48.74
C THR A 953 -22.76 27.02 48.89
N PRO A 954 -23.37 26.20 49.77
CA PRO A 954 -23.08 24.76 49.83
C PRO A 954 -23.43 24.08 48.49
N PRO A 955 -22.63 23.10 48.01
CA PRO A 955 -21.44 22.50 48.66
C PRO A 955 -20.11 23.26 48.42
N PHE A 956 -20.10 24.32 47.60
CA PHE A 956 -18.87 24.96 47.11
C PHE A 956 -17.97 25.53 48.22
N ALA A 957 -18.54 26.02 49.33
CA ALA A 957 -17.76 26.57 50.44
C ALA A 957 -16.77 25.56 51.04
N LYS A 958 -17.23 24.34 51.36
CA LYS A 958 -16.38 23.30 51.96
C LYS A 958 -15.35 22.77 50.97
N TYR A 959 -15.70 22.66 49.69
CA TYR A 959 -14.77 22.28 48.62
C TYR A 959 -13.63 23.30 48.45
N SER A 960 -13.99 24.59 48.32
CA SER A 960 -13.05 25.69 48.13
C SER A 960 -12.10 25.84 49.32
N ALA A 961 -12.63 25.78 50.54
CA ALA A 961 -11.83 25.79 51.76
C ALA A 961 -10.84 24.62 51.82
N ASN A 962 -11.25 23.42 51.40
CA ASN A 962 -10.38 22.25 51.39
C ASN A 962 -9.22 22.37 50.38
N ILE A 963 -9.46 22.90 49.18
CA ILE A 963 -8.40 23.12 48.18
C ILE A 963 -7.36 24.12 48.70
N VAL A 964 -7.78 25.27 49.23
CA VAL A 964 -6.84 26.30 49.71
C VAL A 964 -6.06 25.81 50.94
N LYS A 965 -6.68 25.05 51.85
CA LYS A 965 -5.99 24.35 52.95
C LYS A 965 -4.95 23.35 52.42
N ALA A 966 -5.32 22.50 51.47
CA ALA A 966 -4.41 21.51 50.89
C ALA A 966 -3.24 22.17 50.15
N TYR A 967 -3.49 23.29 49.46
CA TYR A 967 -2.45 24.09 48.79
C TYR A 967 -1.45 24.65 49.82
N ALA A 968 -1.94 25.30 50.88
CA ALA A 968 -1.12 25.85 51.96
C ALA A 968 -0.32 24.79 52.73
N ALA A 969 -0.84 23.57 52.85
CA ALA A 969 -0.20 22.47 53.57
C ALA A 969 0.77 21.61 52.73
N THR A 970 0.61 21.58 51.39
CA THR A 970 1.34 20.61 50.53
C THR A 970 2.07 21.20 49.32
N VAL A 971 1.71 22.42 48.87
CA VAL A 971 2.32 23.07 47.68
C VAL A 971 3.26 24.23 48.08
N MET A 972 3.06 24.81 49.27
CA MET A 972 3.97 25.80 49.84
C MET A 972 5.23 25.09 50.40
N PRO A 973 6.44 25.35 49.87
CA PRO A 973 7.67 24.80 50.45
C PRO A 973 7.98 25.49 51.80
N GLN A 974 8.85 24.87 52.61
CA GLN A 974 9.35 25.53 53.82
C GLN A 974 10.03 26.85 53.45
N THR A 975 9.71 27.92 54.19
CA THR A 975 10.20 29.28 53.93
C THR A 975 11.74 29.32 53.96
N PRO A 976 12.42 29.76 52.89
CA PRO A 976 13.88 29.86 52.85
C PRO A 976 14.41 30.72 54.00
N ALA A 977 15.49 30.26 54.64
CA ALA A 977 16.08 30.93 55.79
C ALA A 977 16.85 32.22 55.44
N ASP A 978 17.46 32.26 54.26
CA ASP A 978 18.38 33.33 53.84
C ASP A 978 17.82 34.13 52.65
N ILE A 979 17.94 35.45 52.72
CA ILE A 979 17.58 36.36 51.63
C ILE A 979 18.78 36.48 50.68
N ILE A 980 18.71 35.82 49.53
CA ILE A 980 19.60 36.09 48.40
C ILE A 980 19.00 37.25 47.59
N GLY A 981 19.79 38.30 47.36
CA GLY A 981 19.40 39.45 46.53
C GLY A 981 19.72 39.27 45.04
N ASP A 982 19.17 40.16 44.20
CA ASP A 982 19.24 40.10 42.74
C ASP A 982 20.63 39.76 42.18
N VAL A 983 20.67 38.79 41.26
CA VAL A 983 21.90 38.24 40.69
C VAL A 983 22.49 39.21 39.64
N GLN A 984 23.40 40.08 40.08
CA GLN A 984 24.03 41.12 39.24
C GLN A 984 25.05 40.53 38.25
N ILE A 985 24.58 40.06 37.09
CA ILE A 985 25.43 39.57 35.99
C ILE A 985 25.49 40.60 34.87
N GLY A 986 26.70 41.03 34.50
CA GLY A 986 26.94 42.01 33.46
C GLY A 986 28.41 42.33 33.25
N CYS A 987 28.75 42.69 32.00
CA CYS A 987 30.05 43.19 31.61
C CYS A 987 29.91 44.55 30.90
N GLU A 988 31.03 45.17 30.54
CA GLU A 988 31.09 46.47 29.88
C GLU A 988 30.41 46.51 28.49
N ASN A 989 30.11 45.34 27.90
CA ASN A 989 29.29 45.23 26.68
C ASN A 989 27.81 44.96 27.04
N PRO A 990 26.89 45.93 26.90
CA PRO A 990 25.47 45.74 27.20
C PRO A 990 24.76 44.76 26.25
N LYS A 991 25.38 44.40 25.12
CA LYS A 991 24.90 43.41 24.14
C LYS A 991 25.61 42.05 24.24
N CYS A 992 26.30 41.74 25.33
CA CYS A 992 26.93 40.43 25.51
C CYS A 992 25.87 39.32 25.67
N ASP A 993 25.86 38.36 24.74
CA ASP A 993 24.93 37.23 24.75
C ASP A 993 25.24 36.22 25.85
N GLU A 994 26.50 36.03 26.25
CA GLU A 994 26.87 35.18 27.39
C GLU A 994 26.29 35.73 28.70
N CYS A 995 26.43 37.03 28.96
CA CYS A 995 25.78 37.69 30.10
C CYS A 995 24.25 37.65 29.99
N ARG A 996 23.67 37.69 28.79
CA ARG A 996 22.22 37.56 28.58
C ARG A 996 21.72 36.15 28.91
N ILE A 997 22.39 35.12 28.41
CA ILE A 997 22.08 33.71 28.67
C ILE A 997 22.21 33.41 30.16
N LEU A 998 23.29 33.87 30.81
CA LEU A 998 23.47 33.76 32.25
C LEU A 998 22.33 34.45 33.02
N ARG A 999 21.94 35.68 32.66
CA ARG A 999 20.81 36.37 33.32
C ARG A 999 19.49 35.62 33.13
N VAL A 1000 19.23 35.05 31.97
CA VAL A 1000 18.03 34.22 31.74
C VAL A 1000 18.06 33.00 32.64
N PHE A 1001 19.15 32.21 32.64
CA PHE A 1001 19.30 31.05 33.52
C PHE A 1001 19.15 31.43 35.01
N PHE A 1002 19.77 32.52 35.48
CA PHE A 1002 19.64 32.98 36.87
C PHE A 1002 18.32 33.70 37.19
N SER A 1003 17.41 33.85 36.21
CA SER A 1003 16.02 34.28 36.40
C SER A 1003 15.01 33.14 36.18
N ASP A 1004 15.49 31.95 35.84
CA ASP A 1004 14.71 30.73 35.76
C ASP A 1004 14.75 30.01 37.12
N ASP A 1005 13.60 29.67 37.68
CA ASP A 1005 13.53 29.06 39.02
C ASP A 1005 13.48 27.52 38.97
N ASP A 1006 13.25 26.93 37.80
CA ASP A 1006 13.01 25.51 37.59
C ASP A 1006 14.28 24.76 37.10
N GLU A 1007 15.11 25.37 36.23
CA GLU A 1007 16.39 24.76 35.81
C GLU A 1007 17.48 24.86 36.89
N GLN A 1008 17.82 23.76 37.58
CA GLN A 1008 18.94 23.76 38.54
C GLN A 1008 20.33 23.88 37.86
N THR A 1009 20.47 23.37 36.63
CA THR A 1009 21.77 23.17 35.97
C THR A 1009 21.72 23.52 34.48
N MET A 1010 22.69 24.31 33.99
CA MET A 1010 22.84 24.66 32.57
C MET A 1010 24.22 24.24 32.04
N THR A 1011 24.28 23.69 30.82
CA THR A 1011 25.54 23.27 30.17
C THR A 1011 25.75 23.98 28.83
N LEU A 1012 26.88 24.71 28.70
CA LEU A 1012 27.19 25.54 27.53
C LEU A 1012 28.45 25.07 26.80
N ALA A 1013 28.30 24.60 25.55
CA ALA A 1013 29.42 24.42 24.62
C ALA A 1013 29.90 25.78 24.09
N ARG A 1014 31.13 26.19 24.41
CA ARG A 1014 31.68 27.52 24.01
C ARG A 1014 33.21 27.46 23.83
N ALA A 1015 33.71 28.32 22.95
CA ALA A 1015 35.15 28.55 22.74
C ALA A 1015 35.83 29.08 24.01
N ALA A 1016 37.13 28.82 24.18
CA ALA A 1016 37.87 29.06 25.43
C ALA A 1016 37.68 30.48 26.01
N LYS A 1017 37.91 31.53 25.20
CA LYS A 1017 37.74 32.93 25.62
C LYS A 1017 36.32 33.30 26.09
N LEU A 1018 35.29 32.61 25.60
CA LEU A 1018 33.90 32.81 26.03
C LEU A 1018 33.59 32.03 27.31
N ARG A 1019 34.19 30.86 27.51
CA ARG A 1019 34.13 30.16 28.81
C ARG A 1019 34.87 30.95 29.89
N GLU A 1020 36.07 31.44 29.63
CA GLU A 1020 36.81 32.34 30.53
C GLU A 1020 35.99 33.60 30.91
N HIS A 1021 35.21 34.15 29.96
CA HIS A 1021 34.29 35.25 30.23
C HIS A 1021 33.14 34.84 31.18
N ILE A 1022 32.50 33.70 30.93
CA ILE A 1022 31.42 33.16 31.77
C ILE A 1022 31.95 32.83 33.17
N GLU A 1023 33.07 32.12 33.27
CA GLU A 1023 33.74 31.76 34.53
C GLU A 1023 34.11 33.03 35.34
N LYS A 1024 34.60 34.09 34.66
CA LYS A 1024 34.82 35.39 35.30
C LYS A 1024 33.52 36.00 35.84
N GLN A 1025 32.43 35.98 35.08
CA GLN A 1025 31.13 36.50 35.55
C GLN A 1025 30.58 35.71 36.75
N LEU A 1026 30.68 34.38 36.73
CA LEU A 1026 30.30 33.52 37.86
C LEU A 1026 31.17 33.77 39.10
N SER A 1027 32.47 34.03 38.92
CA SER A 1027 33.39 34.33 40.04
C SER A 1027 33.12 35.66 40.76
N LEU A 1028 32.34 36.56 40.14
CA LEU A 1028 31.92 37.85 40.71
C LEU A 1028 30.65 37.73 41.57
N LEU A 1029 29.96 36.58 41.54
CA LEU A 1029 28.76 36.36 42.35
C LEU A 1029 29.11 36.18 43.84
N PRO A 1030 28.27 36.66 44.77
CA PRO A 1030 28.44 36.41 46.20
C PRO A 1030 28.53 34.91 46.51
N LYS A 1031 29.58 34.49 47.24
CA LYS A 1031 29.79 33.07 47.62
C LYS A 1031 28.62 32.46 48.42
N THR A 1032 27.79 33.30 49.03
CA THR A 1032 26.53 32.92 49.71
C THR A 1032 25.46 32.36 48.77
N MET A 1033 25.58 32.58 47.45
CA MET A 1033 24.69 32.01 46.43
C MET A 1033 24.99 30.52 46.13
N GLY A 1034 26.11 29.97 46.62
CA GLY A 1034 26.44 28.55 46.49
C GLY A 1034 26.63 28.02 45.05
N VAL A 1035 26.64 28.89 44.05
CA VAL A 1035 26.80 28.54 42.63
C VAL A 1035 28.14 27.84 42.40
N THR A 1036 28.12 26.74 41.66
CA THR A 1036 29.33 26.01 41.23
C THR A 1036 29.36 25.83 39.72
N TYR A 1037 30.54 25.58 39.17
CA TYR A 1037 30.71 25.24 37.76
C TYR A 1037 31.87 24.27 37.56
N LYS A 1038 31.82 23.45 36.50
CA LYS A 1038 32.87 22.49 36.13
C LYS A 1038 33.06 22.42 34.61
N LEU A 1039 34.29 22.18 34.17
CA LEU A 1039 34.62 21.98 32.77
C LEU A 1039 34.46 20.50 32.38
N ILE A 1040 33.57 20.21 31.45
CA ILE A 1040 33.42 18.92 30.80
C ILE A 1040 34.26 18.93 29.53
N LYS A 1041 35.36 18.17 29.54
CA LYS A 1041 36.17 17.91 28.34
C LYS A 1041 35.43 16.95 27.40
N SER A 1042 35.76 17.03 26.13
CA SER A 1042 35.29 16.13 25.08
C SER A 1042 36.42 16.02 24.07
N ASP A 1043 36.77 14.79 23.70
CA ASP A 1043 37.99 14.52 22.94
C ASP A 1043 37.78 14.67 21.41
N HIS A 1044 36.52 14.70 20.98
CA HIS A 1044 36.09 14.94 19.59
C HIS A 1044 35.08 16.09 19.46
N GLY A 1045 35.07 17.03 20.41
CA GLY A 1045 34.08 18.12 20.43
C GLY A 1045 34.43 19.33 21.29
N ALA A 1046 33.72 20.43 21.06
CA ALA A 1046 33.91 21.67 21.82
C ALA A 1046 33.62 21.46 23.32
N HIS A 1047 34.61 21.73 24.17
CA HIS A 1047 34.49 21.56 25.62
C HIS A 1047 33.32 22.37 26.20
N LYS A 1048 32.57 21.76 27.12
CA LYS A 1048 31.33 22.31 27.68
C LYS A 1048 31.57 22.79 29.12
N LEU A 1049 30.96 23.90 29.50
CA LEU A 1049 30.94 24.39 30.87
C LEU A 1049 29.58 24.08 31.49
N GLU A 1050 29.53 23.25 32.53
CA GLU A 1050 28.32 22.98 33.32
C GLU A 1050 28.30 23.92 34.53
N ILE A 1051 27.15 24.53 34.80
CA ILE A 1051 26.92 25.52 35.86
C ILE A 1051 25.71 25.07 36.68
N VAL A 1052 25.86 24.99 38.00
CA VAL A 1052 24.85 24.44 38.93
C VAL A 1052 24.48 25.48 39.98
N LYS A 1053 23.18 25.73 40.14
CA LYS A 1053 22.59 26.55 41.21
C LYS A 1053 22.54 25.76 42.53
N ALA A 1054 22.76 26.43 43.64
CA ALA A 1054 22.43 25.87 44.95
C ALA A 1054 20.90 25.79 45.16
N GLU A 1055 20.45 24.76 45.88
CA GLU A 1055 19.04 24.44 46.10
C GLU A 1055 18.24 25.56 46.80
N ASN A 1056 18.93 26.45 47.52
CA ASN A 1056 18.31 27.61 48.17
C ASN A 1056 17.91 28.74 47.19
N LEU A 1057 18.51 28.80 45.99
CA LEU A 1057 18.10 29.74 44.94
C LEU A 1057 16.74 29.33 44.37
N THR A 1058 16.65 28.11 43.84
CA THR A 1058 15.43 27.57 43.21
C THR A 1058 14.28 27.47 44.22
N ALA A 1059 14.55 27.06 45.46
CA ALA A 1059 13.54 27.05 46.53
C ALA A 1059 12.96 28.44 46.86
N SER A 1060 13.75 29.51 46.69
CA SER A 1060 13.29 30.89 46.95
C SER A 1060 12.37 31.42 45.86
N GLY A 1061 12.72 31.17 44.60
CA GLY A 1061 11.89 31.47 43.45
C GLY A 1061 10.58 30.68 43.46
N LEU A 1062 10.66 29.36 43.64
CA LEU A 1062 9.50 28.47 43.76
C LEU A 1062 8.58 28.86 44.93
N TRP A 1063 9.13 29.27 46.09
CA TRP A 1063 8.33 29.83 47.19
C TRP A 1063 7.60 31.11 46.78
N ALA A 1064 8.26 32.02 46.05
CA ALA A 1064 7.62 33.26 45.59
C ALA A 1064 6.52 32.99 44.55
N GLN A 1065 6.76 32.06 43.62
CA GLN A 1065 5.81 31.63 42.59
C GLN A 1065 4.56 30.99 43.22
N ASN A 1066 4.74 30.08 44.17
CA ASN A 1066 3.62 29.41 44.87
C ASN A 1066 2.94 30.32 45.90
N SER A 1067 3.66 31.23 46.58
CA SER A 1067 3.05 32.26 47.43
C SER A 1067 2.14 33.18 46.62
N LYS A 1068 2.53 33.55 45.39
CA LYS A 1068 1.69 34.34 44.48
C LYS A 1068 0.43 33.55 44.10
N ARG A 1069 0.57 32.33 43.55
CA ARG A 1069 -0.57 31.46 43.20
C ARG A 1069 -1.52 31.23 44.39
N GLY A 1070 -0.99 31.03 45.60
CA GLY A 1070 -1.79 30.89 46.81
C GLY A 1070 -2.58 32.15 47.18
N LYS A 1071 -2.01 33.35 46.94
CA LYS A 1071 -2.72 34.63 47.13
C LYS A 1071 -3.79 34.85 46.07
N ASP A 1072 -3.53 34.46 44.82
CA ASP A 1072 -4.51 34.49 43.74
C ASP A 1072 -5.69 33.54 44.08
N LEU A 1073 -5.42 32.35 44.64
CA LEU A 1073 -6.45 31.42 45.15
C LEU A 1073 -7.24 31.98 46.34
N LEU A 1074 -6.60 32.68 47.28
CA LEU A 1074 -7.30 33.37 48.38
C LEU A 1074 -8.21 34.48 47.87
N ALA A 1075 -7.76 35.27 46.89
CA ALA A 1075 -8.54 36.35 46.29
C ALA A 1075 -9.79 35.84 45.55
N LEU A 1076 -9.73 34.65 44.94
CA LEU A 1076 -10.90 34.00 44.33
C LEU A 1076 -12.02 33.68 45.34
N LEU A 1077 -11.71 33.50 46.63
CA LEU A 1077 -12.73 33.28 47.67
C LEU A 1077 -13.52 34.54 48.05
N GLY A 1078 -13.15 35.72 47.54
CA GLY A 1078 -13.78 37.01 47.85
C GLY A 1078 -12.98 37.87 48.83
N ASP A 1079 -13.66 38.79 49.52
CA ASP A 1079 -13.03 39.69 50.51
C ASP A 1079 -12.61 38.97 51.80
N GLU A 1080 -11.85 39.62 52.68
CA GLU A 1080 -11.40 39.03 53.95
C GLU A 1080 -12.57 38.56 54.82
N ALA A 1081 -13.70 39.27 54.82
CA ALA A 1081 -14.88 38.85 55.58
C ALA A 1081 -15.43 37.52 55.05
N THR A 1082 -15.42 37.33 53.73
CA THR A 1082 -15.88 36.12 53.03
C THR A 1082 -14.88 34.98 53.17
N GLN A 1083 -13.59 35.24 53.02
CA GLN A 1083 -12.51 34.27 53.28
C GLN A 1083 -12.59 33.70 54.71
N ARG A 1084 -12.87 34.56 55.71
CA ARG A 1084 -13.10 34.14 57.10
C ARG A 1084 -14.37 33.29 57.27
N ARG A 1085 -15.46 33.59 56.57
CA ARG A 1085 -16.69 32.76 56.57
C ARG A 1085 -16.45 31.39 55.93
N ILE A 1086 -15.70 31.32 54.83
CA ILE A 1086 -15.43 30.08 54.09
C ILE A 1086 -14.39 29.20 54.81
N MET A 1087 -13.31 29.75 55.35
CA MET A 1087 -12.23 28.97 55.98
C MET A 1087 -12.37 28.78 57.50
N GLY A 1088 -13.20 29.59 58.16
CA GLY A 1088 -13.44 29.52 59.61
C GLY A 1088 -12.17 29.72 60.44
N SER A 1089 -12.02 28.93 61.51
CA SER A 1089 -10.85 28.93 62.41
C SER A 1089 -9.50 28.75 61.70
N ASN A 1090 -9.50 28.14 60.51
CA ASN A 1090 -8.27 27.85 59.75
C ASN A 1090 -7.72 29.09 59.01
N TYR A 1091 -8.50 30.18 58.91
CA TYR A 1091 -8.14 31.37 58.12
C TYR A 1091 -6.75 31.91 58.45
N GLY A 1092 -6.45 32.14 59.74
CA GLY A 1092 -5.16 32.68 60.17
C GLY A 1092 -3.98 31.77 59.78
N THR A 1093 -4.09 30.47 60.06
CA THR A 1093 -3.04 29.49 59.75
C THR A 1093 -2.74 29.40 58.24
N VAL A 1094 -3.79 29.36 57.42
CA VAL A 1094 -3.68 29.24 55.95
C VAL A 1094 -3.11 30.53 55.34
N VAL A 1095 -3.59 31.71 55.77
CA VAL A 1095 -3.06 32.99 55.29
C VAL A 1095 -1.60 33.17 55.71
N ALA A 1096 -1.22 32.78 56.92
CA ALA A 1096 0.17 32.78 57.38
C ALA A 1096 1.06 31.85 56.52
N GLN A 1097 0.64 30.61 56.27
CA GLN A 1097 1.38 29.66 55.42
C GLN A 1097 1.60 30.17 53.99
N ILE A 1098 0.62 30.88 53.41
CA ILE A 1098 0.69 31.41 52.05
C ILE A 1098 1.44 32.75 51.98
N SER A 1099 1.36 33.59 53.03
CA SER A 1099 1.76 35.00 52.95
C SER A 1099 2.95 35.40 53.84
N GLU A 1100 3.19 34.72 54.96
CA GLU A 1100 4.22 35.10 55.92
C GLU A 1100 5.53 34.35 55.67
N ARG A 1101 6.62 35.10 55.58
CA ARG A 1101 7.98 34.54 55.63
C ARG A 1101 8.32 34.27 57.10
N ARG A 1102 8.32 33.01 57.53
CA ARG A 1102 8.71 32.60 58.89
C ARG A 1102 10.20 32.88 59.13
N THR A 1103 10.52 34.08 59.63
CA THR A 1103 11.82 34.35 60.26
C THR A 1103 12.02 33.40 61.44
N SER A 1104 13.18 32.75 61.52
CA SER A 1104 13.52 31.71 62.50
C SER A 1104 13.76 32.24 63.92
N SER A 1105 12.75 32.86 64.53
CA SER A 1105 12.78 33.34 65.92
C SER A 1105 11.46 33.15 66.66
N ALA A 1106 11.01 31.89 66.76
CA ALA A 1106 10.02 31.45 67.74
C ALA A 1106 10.59 30.24 68.49
N LYS A 1107 10.77 30.36 69.80
CA LYS A 1107 11.26 29.26 70.64
C LYS A 1107 10.17 28.19 70.78
N ARG A 1108 10.58 26.92 70.95
CA ARG A 1108 9.73 25.90 71.56
C ARG A 1108 9.25 26.40 72.93
N SER A 1109 7.93 26.56 73.10
CA SER A 1109 7.25 26.32 74.36
C SER A 1109 6.66 24.92 74.33
N GLN A 1110 6.80 24.18 75.42
CA GLN A 1110 6.09 22.92 75.67
C GLN A 1110 4.89 23.20 76.57
N GLY A 1111 3.88 22.33 76.52
CA GLY A 1111 2.59 22.52 77.18
C GLY A 1111 1.57 23.16 76.25
N ASP A 1112 0.31 22.71 76.19
CA ASP A 1112 -0.33 21.61 76.93
C ASP A 1112 -1.27 20.79 76.02
N GLU A 1113 -1.86 19.73 76.57
CA GLU A 1113 -2.78 18.79 75.90
C GLU A 1113 -4.20 19.37 75.80
N ASP A 1114 -4.91 19.05 74.71
CA ASP A 1114 -6.37 18.81 74.71
C ASP A 1114 -6.74 18.10 73.38
N ASP A 1115 -7.60 17.07 73.46
CA ASP A 1115 -8.02 16.24 72.31
C ASP A 1115 -9.20 16.85 71.53
N GLU A 1116 -9.18 16.79 70.19
CA GLU A 1116 -10.39 16.60 69.39
C GLU A 1116 -10.07 15.96 68.01
N ASP A 1117 -10.83 14.92 67.63
CA ASP A 1117 -10.55 14.00 66.50
C ASP A 1117 -11.51 14.23 65.31
N GLU A 1118 -11.03 14.90 64.25
CA GLU A 1118 -11.63 14.83 62.91
C GLU A 1118 -10.69 14.11 61.93
N SER A 1119 -10.59 12.79 62.07
CA SER A 1119 -9.88 11.92 61.15
C SER A 1119 -10.46 11.94 59.72
N ILE A 1120 -9.60 12.24 58.73
CA ILE A 1120 -9.94 12.15 57.30
C ILE A 1120 -10.22 10.69 56.94
N PRO A 1121 -11.40 10.35 56.36
CA PRO A 1121 -11.82 8.97 56.19
C PRO A 1121 -10.97 8.23 55.14
N SER A 1122 -10.05 7.39 55.61
CA SER A 1122 -9.27 6.50 54.74
C SER A 1122 -10.17 5.41 54.15
N ALA A 1123 -10.39 5.47 52.83
CA ALA A 1123 -11.20 4.50 52.08
C ALA A 1123 -10.57 3.10 52.09
N LYS A 1124 -10.91 2.27 53.10
CA LYS A 1124 -10.50 0.87 53.16
C LYS A 1124 -11.11 0.08 52.00
N LYS A 1125 -10.27 -0.70 51.31
CA LYS A 1125 -10.69 -1.69 50.31
C LYS A 1125 -11.71 -2.67 50.92
N ALA A 1126 -12.90 -2.76 50.33
CA ALA A 1126 -13.79 -3.91 50.48
C ALA A 1126 -13.75 -4.74 49.19
N ARG A 1127 -13.39 -6.03 49.31
CA ARG A 1127 -13.41 -7.01 48.23
C ARG A 1127 -14.61 -7.94 48.45
N THR A 1128 -15.67 -7.76 47.67
CA THR A 1128 -16.69 -8.77 47.29
C THR A 1128 -17.51 -8.18 46.16
#